data_AF-A0A849BVQ7-F1
#
_entry.id   AF-A0A849BVQ7-F1
#
_cell.length_a   1.000
_cell.length_b   1.000
_cell.length_c   1.000
_cell.angle_alpha   90.00
_cell.angle_beta   90.00
_cell.angle_gamma   90.00
#
_symmetry.space_group_name_H-M   'P 1'
#
loop_
_entity.id
_entity.type
_entity.pdbx_description
1 polymer ?
#
loop_
_entity_poly.entity_id
_entity_poly.type
_entity_poly.pdbx_seq_one_letter_code
_entity_poly.pdbx_strand_id
1 'polypeptide(L)'
;MDENSIAWVEGALVTIDQRALPHELRELRITTVDDLIDAITALAIRGAPAIGVSGAFGVVIAALTHSTAGVVDTERVTAEAHRIADARPTAVNLAWGVRRTLAKLPQGVQAMLDEALEMLAEDGRVNLAAATHAADLVQRLCPARPLRILTHCNTGRLATTAVGTALGALNVLHQRGALAEVIVDETRPLLQGARLTAWELTEAGIPHRLTIDSAAAWAMATEEVDAVIVGADRITADGSVANKIGTYMLALAARHHGIPFIVVAPESTRDIATASGRDIVVEQRGAHEVTGFGSVATALDGTRTFNPAFDVTPPELVTAVVTEFGVLESPGEARTAADAQTQRMYREPPAANTNGSGLQRAPEVTKGGLPKRGSSASSEVTSGDLPKRGATESDALTNGARPSSGSAWEPEPGTGSFFDPPAPDTTTDEYLAALTRSVTELTQGQPKAAGAGRDIAAIARGLYAKGWMPGTAGNISVREGHIAIVTASGMSKGELTENDMVLVRVADSAPIAAARRKPSAETTIHTAVYRAAASAAVVHVHPPHATALSVGATDVTVRFSGFELIKGLGGNSPHTIDIPVFRNHADVPTIGTDIERYLTDHPDAPPVLFIAGHGITAWGETLAQARDRAECLEALCELVTLTGRRDITVGDHGFEEDSQ
;
A
#
# COMPACT_ATOMS: atom_id res chain seq x y z
N MET A 1 -37.40 5.39 5.80
CA MET A 1 -37.00 6.80 5.47
C MET A 1 -36.79 6.96 3.96
N ASP A 2 -36.94 8.20 3.44
CA ASP A 2 -36.52 8.60 2.08
C ASP A 2 -34.97 8.73 1.99
N GLU A 3 -34.44 9.58 1.09
CA GLU A 3 -32.99 9.83 0.89
C GLU A 3 -32.22 10.28 2.15
N ASN A 4 -32.92 10.70 3.22
CA ASN A 4 -32.33 11.18 4.46
C ASN A 4 -32.03 10.03 5.45
N SER A 5 -30.98 10.20 6.26
CA SER A 5 -30.63 9.30 7.39
C SER A 5 -31.25 9.73 8.72
N ILE A 6 -31.80 10.95 8.77
CA ILE A 6 -32.40 11.60 9.93
C ILE A 6 -33.73 12.25 9.49
N ALA A 7 -34.77 12.07 10.31
CA ALA A 7 -36.08 12.68 10.13
C ALA A 7 -36.69 13.08 11.48
N TRP A 8 -37.63 14.03 11.46
CA TRP A 8 -38.46 14.37 12.62
C TRP A 8 -39.88 13.86 12.38
N VAL A 9 -40.35 12.92 13.21
CA VAL A 9 -41.63 12.22 13.00
C VAL A 9 -42.40 12.16 14.32
N GLU A 10 -43.56 12.82 14.37
CA GLU A 10 -44.49 12.77 15.52
C GLU A 10 -43.79 13.09 16.87
N GLY A 11 -43.00 14.16 16.91
CA GLY A 11 -42.33 14.62 18.13
C GLY A 11 -41.07 13.84 18.54
N ALA A 12 -40.54 12.99 17.66
CA ALA A 12 -39.33 12.22 17.89
C ALA A 12 -38.32 12.37 16.76
N LEU A 13 -37.04 12.28 17.11
CA LEU A 13 -35.95 12.07 16.15
C LEU A 13 -35.99 10.61 15.67
N VAL A 14 -36.09 10.39 14.37
CA VAL A 14 -36.00 9.07 13.74
C VAL A 14 -34.73 8.99 12.90
N THR A 15 -33.95 7.92 13.06
CA THR A 15 -32.67 7.74 12.36
C THR A 15 -32.32 6.26 12.22
N ILE A 16 -31.28 5.92 11.46
CA ILE A 16 -30.82 4.53 11.26
C ILE A 16 -29.80 4.15 12.34
N ASP A 17 -29.93 2.96 12.95
CA ASP A 17 -28.91 2.43 13.86
C ASP A 17 -27.67 1.96 13.08
N GLN A 18 -26.66 2.82 12.99
CA GLN A 18 -25.42 2.53 12.27
C GLN A 18 -24.57 1.40 12.91
N ARG A 19 -24.96 0.86 14.07
CA ARG A 19 -24.34 -0.35 14.66
C ARG A 19 -24.91 -1.64 14.07
N ALA A 20 -26.18 -1.62 13.65
CA ALA A 20 -26.88 -2.80 13.11
C ALA A 20 -26.47 -3.11 11.65
N LEU A 21 -26.08 -2.08 10.90
CA LEU A 21 -25.55 -2.22 9.54
C LEU A 21 -24.18 -2.95 9.52
N PRO A 22 -23.89 -3.76 8.49
CA PRO A 22 -24.69 -3.99 7.28
C PRO A 22 -25.77 -5.09 7.41
N HIS A 23 -25.93 -5.69 8.59
CA HIS A 23 -26.74 -6.91 8.76
C HIS A 23 -28.24 -6.64 8.88
N GLU A 24 -28.62 -5.52 9.49
CA GLU A 24 -30.02 -5.14 9.74
C GLU A 24 -30.18 -3.63 9.54
N LEU A 25 -31.13 -3.23 8.68
CA LEU A 25 -31.59 -1.84 8.59
C LEU A 25 -32.62 -1.61 9.71
N ARG A 26 -32.14 -1.16 10.86
CA ARG A 26 -32.97 -0.84 12.03
C ARG A 26 -33.17 0.66 12.17
N GLU A 27 -34.41 1.12 12.27
CA GLU A 27 -34.73 2.50 12.65
C GLU A 27 -34.70 2.66 14.19
N LEU A 28 -34.13 3.76 14.68
CA LEU A 28 -34.20 4.23 16.06
C LEU A 28 -35.19 5.39 16.14
N ARG A 29 -36.03 5.38 17.18
CA ARG A 29 -36.95 6.47 17.51
C ARG A 29 -36.54 7.02 18.87
N ILE A 30 -35.98 8.23 18.87
CA ILE A 30 -35.36 8.89 20.02
C ILE A 30 -36.35 9.95 20.52
N THR A 31 -36.81 9.76 21.77
CA THR A 31 -37.82 10.62 22.42
C THR A 31 -37.33 11.26 23.72
N THR A 32 -36.12 10.94 24.17
CA THR A 32 -35.51 11.54 25.37
C THR A 32 -34.08 12.01 25.06
N VAL A 33 -33.56 12.88 25.92
CA VAL A 33 -32.16 13.35 25.83
C VAL A 33 -31.19 12.22 26.18
N ASP A 34 -31.55 11.34 27.11
CA ASP A 34 -30.71 10.20 27.50
C ASP A 34 -30.55 9.22 26.33
N ASP A 35 -31.65 8.86 25.63
CA ASP A 35 -31.61 8.02 24.43
C ASP A 35 -30.71 8.62 23.33
N LEU A 36 -30.71 9.95 23.19
CA LEU A 36 -29.88 10.66 22.21
C LEU A 36 -28.40 10.60 22.58
N ILE A 37 -28.06 10.84 23.85
CA ILE A 37 -26.70 10.78 24.35
C ILE A 37 -26.14 9.35 24.20
N ASP A 38 -26.94 8.33 24.53
CA ASP A 38 -26.60 6.92 24.32
C ASP A 38 -26.41 6.60 22.84
N ALA A 39 -27.28 7.09 21.95
CA ALA A 39 -27.16 6.88 20.51
C ALA A 39 -25.89 7.53 19.91
N ILE A 40 -25.51 8.72 20.37
CA ILE A 40 -24.30 9.43 19.93
C ILE A 40 -23.03 8.79 20.49
N THR A 41 -23.02 8.43 21.78
CA THR A 41 -21.83 7.86 22.46
C THR A 41 -21.56 6.41 22.04
N ALA A 42 -22.60 5.59 21.88
CA ALA A 42 -22.49 4.23 21.36
C ALA A 42 -22.27 4.15 19.84
N LEU A 43 -22.17 5.29 19.14
CA LEU A 43 -21.98 5.41 17.69
C LEU A 43 -23.11 4.78 16.85
N ALA A 44 -24.34 4.79 17.37
CA ALA A 44 -25.55 4.53 16.59
C ALA A 44 -25.83 5.68 15.61
N ILE A 45 -25.54 6.92 16.04
CA ILE A 45 -25.47 8.12 15.21
C ILE A 45 -24.00 8.54 15.12
N ARG A 46 -23.46 8.67 13.91
CA ARG A 46 -22.09 9.14 13.69
C ARG A 46 -21.95 9.94 12.40
N GLY A 47 -20.82 10.63 12.27
CA GLY A 47 -20.58 11.62 11.23
C GLY A 47 -20.91 13.03 11.73
N ALA A 48 -20.09 14.01 11.35
CA ALA A 48 -20.09 15.31 12.02
C ALA A 48 -21.40 16.09 11.80
N PRO A 49 -21.96 16.24 10.57
CA PRO A 49 -23.25 16.89 10.39
C PRO A 49 -24.41 16.09 10.98
N ALA A 50 -24.41 14.75 10.85
CA ALA A 50 -25.44 13.89 11.43
C ALA A 50 -25.62 14.08 12.94
N ILE A 51 -24.50 14.08 13.67
CA ILE A 51 -24.47 14.34 15.12
C ILE A 51 -24.91 15.78 15.43
N GLY A 52 -24.49 16.77 14.64
CA GLY A 52 -24.86 18.18 14.84
C GLY A 52 -26.37 18.43 14.73
N VAL A 53 -27.01 17.89 13.69
CA VAL A 53 -28.46 17.99 13.50
C VAL A 53 -29.23 17.14 14.52
N SER A 54 -28.69 15.97 14.91
CA SER A 54 -29.27 15.17 16.00
C SER A 54 -29.23 15.92 17.35
N GLY A 55 -28.15 16.66 17.62
CA GLY A 55 -28.03 17.54 18.79
C GLY A 55 -29.05 18.68 18.80
N ALA A 56 -29.32 19.29 17.64
CA ALA A 56 -30.40 20.28 17.48
C ALA A 56 -31.77 19.69 17.82
N PHE A 57 -32.12 18.52 17.28
CA PHE A 57 -33.35 17.83 17.66
C PHE A 57 -33.37 17.42 19.14
N GLY A 58 -32.21 17.13 19.75
CA GLY A 58 -32.08 16.92 21.19
C GLY A 58 -32.52 18.12 22.04
N VAL A 59 -32.17 19.34 21.63
CA VAL A 59 -32.63 20.57 22.30
C VAL A 59 -34.15 20.73 22.15
N VAL A 60 -34.72 20.36 20.99
CA VAL A 60 -36.18 20.34 20.78
C VAL A 60 -36.85 19.31 21.69
N ILE A 61 -36.30 18.10 21.82
CA ILE A 61 -36.77 17.06 22.74
C ILE A 61 -36.75 17.57 24.18
N ALA A 62 -35.62 18.14 24.64
CA ALA A 62 -35.50 18.74 25.96
C ALA A 62 -36.56 19.83 26.20
N ALA A 63 -36.80 20.69 25.21
CA ALA A 63 -37.81 21.74 25.29
C ALA A 63 -39.24 21.20 25.33
N LEU A 64 -39.56 20.14 24.59
CA LEU A 64 -40.85 19.45 24.68
C LEU A 64 -41.03 18.79 26.06
N THR A 65 -40.02 18.10 26.57
CA THR A 65 -40.03 17.44 27.88
C THR A 65 -40.16 18.44 29.05
N HIS A 66 -39.56 19.63 28.92
CA HIS A 66 -39.55 20.65 29.96
C HIS A 66 -40.50 21.83 29.67
N SER A 67 -41.53 21.61 28.86
CA SER A 67 -42.64 22.55 28.67
C SER A 67 -43.87 22.16 29.48
N THR A 68 -44.40 23.07 30.29
CA THR A 68 -45.68 22.90 31.00
C THR A 68 -46.67 23.96 30.55
N ALA A 69 -47.83 23.54 30.04
CA ALA A 69 -48.89 24.44 29.55
C ALA A 69 -48.40 25.49 28.52
N GLY A 70 -47.41 25.14 27.69
CA GLY A 70 -46.80 26.03 26.70
C GLY A 70 -45.70 26.95 27.22
N VAL A 71 -45.40 26.93 28.53
CA VAL A 71 -44.27 27.65 29.14
C VAL A 71 -43.06 26.72 29.24
N VAL A 72 -41.93 27.13 28.67
CA VAL A 72 -40.67 26.37 28.66
C VAL A 72 -39.87 26.68 29.94
N ASP A 73 -39.43 25.65 30.66
CA ASP A 73 -38.41 25.78 31.72
C ASP A 73 -37.03 26.00 31.08
N THR A 74 -36.65 27.27 30.90
CA THR A 74 -35.44 27.65 30.17
C THR A 74 -34.15 27.22 30.87
N GLU A 75 -34.16 27.09 32.19
CA GLU A 75 -33.01 26.63 32.97
C GLU A 75 -32.74 25.15 32.70
N ARG A 76 -33.79 24.31 32.78
CA ARG A 76 -33.66 22.88 32.45
C ARG A 76 -33.27 22.63 31.00
N VAL A 77 -33.89 23.33 30.05
CA VAL A 77 -33.54 23.17 28.62
C VAL A 77 -32.08 23.56 28.37
N THR A 78 -31.57 24.60 29.03
CA THR A 78 -30.16 24.99 28.95
C THR A 78 -29.25 23.91 29.56
N ALA A 79 -29.61 23.34 30.70
CA ALA A 79 -28.85 22.25 31.32
C ALA A 79 -28.80 21.00 30.43
N GLU A 80 -29.92 20.57 29.86
CA GLU A 80 -29.98 19.44 28.92
C GLU A 80 -29.21 19.73 27.62
N ALA A 81 -29.28 20.95 27.09
CA ALA A 81 -28.48 21.37 25.95
C ALA A 81 -26.97 21.23 26.24
N HIS A 82 -26.51 21.60 27.43
CA HIS A 82 -25.12 21.41 27.85
C HIS A 82 -24.76 19.90 27.93
N ARG A 83 -25.62 19.06 28.52
CA ARG A 83 -25.44 17.60 28.56
C ARG A 83 -25.29 16.99 27.15
N ILE A 84 -26.08 17.45 26.19
CA ILE A 84 -26.00 17.01 24.79
C ILE A 84 -24.67 17.44 24.16
N ALA A 85 -24.24 18.69 24.35
CA ALA A 85 -22.99 19.20 23.81
C ALA A 85 -21.77 18.44 24.37
N ASP A 86 -21.78 18.12 25.67
CA ASP A 86 -20.70 17.43 26.37
C ASP A 86 -20.68 15.90 26.14
N ALA A 87 -21.68 15.32 25.47
CA ALA A 87 -21.74 13.89 25.20
C ALA A 87 -20.52 13.36 24.40
N ARG A 88 -19.97 14.19 23.50
CA ARG A 88 -18.70 13.93 22.80
C ARG A 88 -17.93 15.25 22.62
N PRO A 89 -17.11 15.69 23.60
CA PRO A 89 -16.51 17.03 23.60
C PRO A 89 -15.60 17.37 22.41
N THR A 90 -15.10 16.36 21.69
CA THR A 90 -14.30 16.53 20.47
C THR A 90 -15.15 16.80 19.21
N ALA A 91 -16.47 16.54 19.25
CA ALA A 91 -17.38 16.70 18.12
C ALA A 91 -17.93 18.14 18.02
N VAL A 92 -17.15 19.05 17.42
CA VAL A 92 -17.48 20.49 17.32
C VAL A 92 -18.88 20.74 16.74
N ASN A 93 -19.32 19.95 15.76
CA ASN A 93 -20.64 20.07 15.13
C ASN A 93 -21.81 19.79 16.10
N LEU A 94 -21.60 18.95 17.13
CA LEU A 94 -22.60 18.68 18.17
C LEU A 94 -22.90 19.96 18.96
N ALA A 95 -21.84 20.58 19.51
CA ALA A 95 -21.94 21.84 20.22
C ALA A 95 -22.41 23.00 19.32
N TRP A 96 -22.04 23.01 18.04
CA TRP A 96 -22.56 23.97 17.06
C TRP A 96 -24.08 23.86 16.90
N GLY A 97 -24.60 22.65 16.64
CA GLY A 97 -26.02 22.43 16.43
C GLY A 97 -26.85 22.75 17.68
N VAL A 98 -26.40 22.27 18.84
CA VAL A 98 -26.98 22.61 20.14
C VAL A 98 -27.08 24.13 20.34
N ARG A 99 -25.97 24.87 20.15
CA ARG A 99 -25.96 26.34 20.33
C ARG A 99 -26.91 27.05 19.36
N ARG A 100 -26.94 26.61 18.10
CA ARG A 100 -27.76 27.21 17.04
C ARG A 100 -29.25 27.08 17.33
N THR A 101 -29.70 25.91 17.79
CA THR A 101 -31.08 25.69 18.24
C THR A 101 -31.37 26.38 19.57
N LEU A 102 -30.48 26.28 20.56
CA LEU A 102 -30.67 26.90 21.89
C LEU A 102 -30.80 28.43 21.81
N ALA A 103 -30.16 29.08 20.84
CA ALA A 103 -30.34 30.52 20.58
C ALA A 103 -31.80 30.91 20.25
N LYS A 104 -32.64 29.96 19.82
CA LYS A 104 -34.08 30.16 19.54
C LYS A 104 -34.98 29.95 20.75
N LEU A 105 -34.45 29.49 21.89
CA LEU A 105 -35.20 29.28 23.13
C LEU A 105 -36.12 30.45 23.52
N PRO A 106 -35.73 31.74 23.40
CA PRO A 106 -36.62 32.86 23.73
C PRO A 106 -37.82 33.04 22.77
N GLN A 107 -37.82 32.36 21.61
CA GLN A 107 -38.94 32.34 20.66
C GLN A 107 -39.82 31.08 20.81
N GLY A 108 -39.49 30.19 21.75
CA GLY A 108 -40.29 29.00 22.09
C GLY A 108 -40.01 27.77 21.23
N VAL A 109 -40.70 26.67 21.56
CA VAL A 109 -40.41 25.32 21.03
C VAL A 109 -40.53 25.22 19.51
N GLN A 110 -41.53 25.89 18.91
CA GLN A 110 -41.70 25.87 17.46
C GLN A 110 -40.50 26.49 16.73
N ALA A 111 -39.99 27.63 17.20
CA ALA A 111 -38.82 28.28 16.58
C ALA A 111 -37.53 27.45 16.73
N MET A 112 -37.40 26.66 17.81
CA MET A 112 -36.32 25.67 17.96
C MET A 112 -36.46 24.51 16.97
N LEU A 113 -37.69 24.00 16.77
CA LEU A 113 -37.97 22.96 15.79
C LEU A 113 -37.75 23.44 14.35
N ASP A 114 -38.24 24.63 14.00
CA ASP A 114 -38.07 25.23 12.68
C ASP A 114 -36.58 25.41 12.35
N GLU A 115 -35.76 25.81 13.32
CA GLU A 115 -34.30 25.92 13.15
C GLU A 115 -33.62 24.54 12.99
N ALA A 116 -34.03 23.52 13.75
CA ALA A 116 -33.51 22.16 13.59
C ALA A 116 -33.89 21.54 12.23
N LEU A 117 -35.09 21.84 11.73
CA LEU A 117 -35.56 21.46 10.39
C LEU A 117 -34.84 22.23 9.28
N GLU A 118 -34.56 23.53 9.46
CA GLU A 118 -33.74 24.29 8.52
C GLU A 118 -32.31 23.76 8.49
N MET A 119 -31.69 23.43 9.64
CA MET A 119 -30.36 22.81 9.66
C MET A 119 -30.32 21.46 8.92
N LEU A 120 -31.37 20.65 9.05
CA LEU A 120 -31.55 19.41 8.30
C LEU A 120 -31.63 19.66 6.77
N ALA A 121 -32.41 20.64 6.35
CA ALA A 121 -32.54 21.01 4.93
C ALA A 121 -31.28 21.69 4.37
N GLU A 122 -30.60 22.50 5.18
CA GLU A 122 -29.37 23.21 4.86
C GLU A 122 -28.21 22.24 4.61
N ASP A 123 -28.02 21.25 5.49
CA ASP A 123 -27.00 20.21 5.30
C ASP A 123 -27.19 19.48 3.95
N GLY A 124 -28.42 19.11 3.59
CA GLY A 124 -28.73 18.53 2.29
C GLY A 124 -28.36 19.44 1.10
N ARG A 125 -28.71 20.73 1.17
CA ARG A 125 -28.36 21.73 0.12
C ARG A 125 -26.85 21.93 -0.01
N VAL A 126 -26.16 22.08 1.13
CA VAL A 126 -24.72 22.34 1.23
C VAL A 126 -23.93 21.13 0.70
N ASN A 127 -24.26 19.92 1.15
CA ASN A 127 -23.60 18.70 0.71
C ASN A 127 -23.80 18.45 -0.79
N LEU A 128 -25.00 18.69 -1.34
CA LEU A 128 -25.24 18.57 -2.78
C LEU A 128 -24.42 19.56 -3.60
N ALA A 129 -24.26 20.81 -3.14
CA ALA A 129 -23.42 21.80 -3.80
C ALA A 129 -21.93 21.39 -3.78
N ALA A 130 -21.39 21.03 -2.61
CA ALA A 130 -20.01 20.57 -2.46
C ALA A 130 -19.72 19.30 -3.31
N ALA A 131 -20.64 18.33 -3.28
CA ALA A 131 -20.59 17.11 -4.09
C ALA A 131 -20.58 17.43 -5.60
N THR A 132 -21.41 18.36 -6.04
CA THR A 132 -21.49 18.79 -7.44
C THR A 132 -20.19 19.45 -7.89
N HIS A 133 -19.66 20.39 -7.09
CA HIS A 133 -18.39 21.05 -7.38
C HIS A 133 -17.20 20.09 -7.39
N ALA A 134 -17.21 19.08 -6.51
CA ALA A 134 -16.19 18.04 -6.46
C ALA A 134 -16.26 17.15 -7.71
N ALA A 135 -17.46 16.70 -8.11
CA ALA A 135 -17.66 15.95 -9.34
C ALA A 135 -17.21 16.75 -10.58
N ASP A 136 -17.53 18.05 -10.64
CA ASP A 136 -17.07 18.94 -11.72
C ASP A 136 -15.54 19.06 -11.76
N LEU A 137 -14.89 19.15 -10.59
CA LEU A 137 -13.42 19.19 -10.50
C LEU A 137 -12.79 17.87 -10.96
N VAL A 138 -13.29 16.74 -10.47
CA VAL A 138 -12.82 15.40 -10.83
C VAL A 138 -12.85 15.19 -12.34
N GLN A 139 -13.96 15.56 -13.01
CA GLN A 139 -14.07 15.44 -14.46
C GLN A 139 -13.14 16.39 -15.24
N ARG A 140 -12.72 17.52 -14.64
CA ARG A 140 -11.69 18.41 -15.24
C ARG A 140 -10.28 17.85 -15.07
N LEU A 141 -9.96 17.29 -13.90
CA LEU A 141 -8.63 16.75 -13.58
C LEU A 141 -8.37 15.39 -14.25
N CYS A 142 -9.40 14.54 -14.36
CA CYS A 142 -9.32 13.20 -14.94
C CYS A 142 -10.18 13.09 -16.21
N PRO A 143 -9.77 13.69 -17.35
CA PRO A 143 -10.52 13.61 -18.59
C PRO A 143 -10.40 12.23 -19.26
N ALA A 144 -11.57 11.69 -19.61
CA ALA A 144 -11.84 10.44 -20.36
C ALA A 144 -11.98 9.13 -19.56
N ARG A 145 -12.84 8.26 -20.13
CA ARG A 145 -13.45 7.01 -19.61
C ARG A 145 -14.19 7.13 -18.26
N PRO A 146 -15.14 6.21 -17.95
CA PRO A 146 -15.66 6.08 -16.60
C PRO A 146 -14.51 5.82 -15.61
N LEU A 147 -14.53 6.54 -14.48
CA LEU A 147 -13.45 6.62 -13.51
C LEU A 147 -13.58 5.56 -12.42
N ARG A 148 -12.46 5.03 -11.96
CA ARG A 148 -12.37 4.21 -10.75
C ARG A 148 -11.85 5.09 -9.64
N ILE A 149 -12.66 5.28 -8.61
CA ILE A 149 -12.36 6.25 -7.55
C ILE A 149 -12.20 5.53 -6.23
N LEU A 150 -11.09 5.79 -5.54
CA LEU A 150 -10.86 5.27 -4.20
C LEU A 150 -11.47 6.23 -3.17
N THR A 151 -12.17 5.66 -2.18
CA THR A 151 -12.69 6.41 -1.04
C THR A 151 -12.44 5.68 0.27
N HIS A 152 -12.45 6.44 1.36
CA HIS A 152 -12.03 5.99 2.68
C HIS A 152 -13.01 6.48 3.75
N CYS A 153 -13.16 5.70 4.82
CA CYS A 153 -14.19 5.87 5.84
C CYS A 153 -15.60 5.83 5.22
N ASN A 154 -16.50 6.66 5.73
CA ASN A 154 -17.88 6.78 5.30
C ASN A 154 -18.33 8.23 5.42
N THR A 155 -18.79 8.77 4.29
CA THR A 155 -19.07 10.19 4.05
C THR A 155 -20.38 10.35 3.26
N GLY A 156 -21.23 9.33 3.29
CA GLY A 156 -22.54 9.30 2.62
C GLY A 156 -23.62 9.97 3.46
N ARG A 157 -24.89 9.74 3.08
CA ARG A 157 -26.05 10.23 3.84
C ARG A 157 -26.06 9.72 5.28
N LEU A 158 -25.44 8.57 5.57
CA LEU A 158 -25.31 8.07 6.95
C LEU A 158 -24.36 8.90 7.83
N ALA A 159 -23.37 9.58 7.24
CA ALA A 159 -22.45 10.45 7.96
C ALA A 159 -22.90 11.92 8.00
N THR A 160 -23.77 12.31 7.07
CA THR A 160 -24.46 13.61 7.03
C THR A 160 -25.94 13.42 7.41
N THR A 161 -26.85 14.31 7.02
CA THR A 161 -28.29 14.03 7.07
C THR A 161 -28.85 13.50 5.74
N ALA A 162 -28.25 13.92 4.63
CA ALA A 162 -28.64 13.60 3.27
C ALA A 162 -27.44 13.75 2.32
N VAL A 163 -27.50 13.08 1.15
CA VAL A 163 -26.53 13.13 0.02
C VAL A 163 -25.11 12.61 0.34
N GLY A 164 -24.47 13.13 1.38
CA GLY A 164 -23.06 12.92 1.71
C GLY A 164 -22.12 13.92 1.04
N THR A 165 -20.86 13.96 1.48
CA THR A 165 -19.82 14.83 0.88
C THR A 165 -19.08 14.11 -0.25
N ALA A 166 -18.06 13.32 0.06
CA ALA A 166 -17.30 12.55 -0.92
C ALA A 166 -18.16 11.45 -1.57
N LEU A 167 -18.97 10.72 -0.80
CA LEU A 167 -19.96 9.80 -1.36
C LEU A 167 -21.06 10.52 -2.16
N GLY A 168 -21.40 11.76 -1.79
CA GLY A 168 -22.26 12.62 -2.61
C GLY A 168 -21.64 12.90 -3.98
N ALA A 169 -20.34 13.21 -4.03
CA ALA A 169 -19.62 13.41 -5.29
C ALA A 169 -19.59 12.13 -6.14
N LEU A 170 -19.44 10.95 -5.52
CA LEU A 170 -19.53 9.65 -6.20
C LEU A 170 -20.94 9.41 -6.77
N ASN A 171 -22.01 9.71 -6.02
CA ASN A 171 -23.39 9.66 -6.50
C ASN A 171 -23.59 10.56 -7.74
N VAL A 172 -23.11 11.81 -7.68
CA VAL A 172 -23.20 12.76 -8.81
C VAL A 172 -22.40 12.25 -10.03
N LEU A 173 -21.20 11.69 -9.84
CA LEU A 173 -20.41 11.10 -10.93
C LEU A 173 -21.08 9.85 -11.53
N HIS A 174 -21.72 9.02 -10.71
CA HIS A 174 -22.48 7.86 -11.18
C HIS A 174 -23.70 8.27 -12.01
N GLN A 175 -24.51 9.23 -11.53
CA GLN A 175 -25.66 9.78 -12.26
C GLN A 175 -25.26 10.38 -13.63
N ARG A 176 -24.03 10.91 -13.74
CA ARG A 176 -23.45 11.43 -15.00
C ARG A 176 -22.87 10.34 -15.92
N GLY A 177 -22.89 9.07 -15.52
CA GLY A 177 -22.22 7.97 -16.24
C GLY A 177 -20.69 8.09 -16.26
N ALA A 178 -20.10 8.87 -15.35
CA ALA A 178 -18.67 9.18 -15.29
C ALA A 178 -17.89 8.27 -14.33
N LEU A 179 -18.57 7.34 -13.65
CA LEU A 179 -17.99 6.43 -12.65
C LEU A 179 -18.07 4.98 -13.17
N ALA A 180 -16.92 4.30 -13.26
CA ALA A 180 -16.84 2.88 -13.55
C ALA A 180 -17.20 2.05 -12.31
N GLU A 181 -16.53 2.37 -11.19
CA GLU A 181 -16.67 1.70 -9.90
C GLU A 181 -16.05 2.55 -8.79
N VAL A 182 -16.38 2.23 -7.54
CA VAL A 182 -15.73 2.74 -6.33
C VAL A 182 -14.85 1.66 -5.71
N ILE A 183 -13.61 1.99 -5.41
CA ILE A 183 -12.74 1.17 -4.55
C ILE A 183 -12.92 1.69 -3.13
N VAL A 184 -13.43 0.83 -2.25
CA VAL A 184 -13.76 1.18 -0.87
C VAL A 184 -12.72 0.56 0.06
N ASP A 185 -11.99 1.37 0.79
CA ASP A 185 -11.16 0.91 1.89
C ASP A 185 -12.04 0.40 3.04
N GLU A 186 -11.73 -0.75 3.64
CA GLU A 186 -12.50 -1.28 4.77
C GLU A 186 -12.60 -0.30 5.94
N THR A 187 -11.55 0.50 6.16
CA THR A 187 -11.38 1.51 7.19
C THR A 187 -11.30 0.92 8.60
N ARG A 188 -10.18 0.28 8.95
CA ARG A 188 -9.92 -0.19 10.32
C ARG A 188 -9.76 1.00 11.30
N PRO A 189 -10.05 0.80 12.60
CA PRO A 189 -10.56 -0.43 13.19
C PRO A 189 -12.08 -0.64 13.08
N LEU A 190 -12.89 0.41 12.91
CA LEU A 190 -14.35 0.33 13.06
C LEU A 190 -15.10 -0.09 11.79
N LEU A 191 -14.37 -0.31 10.69
CA LEU A 191 -14.85 -0.85 9.42
C LEU A 191 -15.90 0.05 8.77
N GLN A 192 -15.72 1.38 8.84
CA GLN A 192 -16.71 2.33 8.31
C GLN A 192 -16.99 2.12 6.82
N GLY A 193 -15.94 1.86 6.03
CA GLY A 193 -16.08 1.65 4.60
C GLY A 193 -16.74 0.30 4.28
N ALA A 194 -16.27 -0.78 4.89
CA ALA A 194 -16.83 -2.12 4.69
C ALA A 194 -18.29 -2.24 5.15
N ARG A 195 -18.65 -1.59 6.27
CA ARG A 195 -19.99 -1.73 6.88
C ARG A 195 -21.02 -0.75 6.35
N LEU A 196 -20.63 0.50 6.10
CA LEU A 196 -21.60 1.56 5.74
C LEU A 196 -21.41 2.07 4.30
N THR A 197 -20.19 2.36 3.86
CA THR A 197 -19.96 2.85 2.49
C THR A 197 -20.36 1.81 1.45
N ALA A 198 -19.92 0.56 1.60
CA ALA A 198 -20.36 -0.52 0.71
C ALA A 198 -21.89 -0.74 0.77
N TRP A 199 -22.53 -0.55 1.93
CA TRP A 199 -23.98 -0.65 2.08
C TRP A 199 -24.71 0.48 1.33
N GLU A 200 -24.29 1.74 1.51
CA GLU A 200 -24.86 2.90 0.81
C GLU A 200 -24.64 2.83 -0.71
N LEU A 201 -23.47 2.37 -1.16
CA LEU A 201 -23.19 2.19 -2.59
C LEU A 201 -24.01 1.04 -3.19
N THR A 202 -24.28 -0.02 -2.42
CA THR A 202 -25.20 -1.10 -2.84
C THR A 202 -26.62 -0.57 -3.02
N GLU A 203 -27.15 0.16 -2.03
CA GLU A 203 -28.48 0.80 -2.08
C GLU A 203 -28.62 1.78 -3.26
N ALA A 204 -27.56 2.55 -3.54
CA ALA A 204 -27.51 3.49 -4.66
C ALA A 204 -27.30 2.84 -6.04
N GLY A 205 -27.08 1.52 -6.10
CA GLY A 205 -26.80 0.80 -7.36
C GLY A 205 -25.41 1.09 -7.95
N ILE A 206 -24.50 1.66 -7.17
CA ILE A 206 -23.16 2.04 -7.63
C ILE A 206 -22.23 0.82 -7.63
N PRO A 207 -21.59 0.47 -8.77
CA PRO A 207 -20.59 -0.58 -8.80
C PRO A 207 -19.44 -0.25 -7.86
N HIS A 208 -19.06 -1.20 -7.01
CA HIS A 208 -17.98 -1.01 -6.05
C HIS A 208 -17.32 -2.33 -5.66
N ARG A 209 -16.12 -2.24 -5.12
CA ARG A 209 -15.38 -3.37 -4.54
C ARG A 209 -14.65 -2.94 -3.27
N LEU A 210 -14.59 -3.86 -2.31
CA LEU A 210 -13.93 -3.65 -1.02
C LEU A 210 -12.44 -4.02 -1.12
N THR A 211 -11.58 -3.22 -0.50
CA THR A 211 -10.16 -3.52 -0.28
C THR A 211 -9.80 -3.36 1.20
N ILE A 212 -8.74 -4.04 1.64
CA ILE A 212 -8.10 -3.72 2.92
C ILE A 212 -7.29 -2.44 2.77
N ASP A 213 -7.18 -1.64 3.84
CA ASP A 213 -6.55 -0.31 3.83
C ASP A 213 -5.10 -0.36 3.30
N SER A 214 -4.34 -1.41 3.66
CA SER A 214 -2.94 -1.59 3.24
C SER A 214 -2.75 -1.95 1.76
N ALA A 215 -3.82 -2.33 1.05
CA ALA A 215 -3.77 -2.62 -0.38
C ALA A 215 -4.13 -1.39 -1.25
N ALA A 216 -4.58 -0.27 -0.66
CA ALA A 216 -4.92 0.94 -1.38
C ALA A 216 -3.75 1.50 -2.21
N ALA A 217 -2.53 1.55 -1.63
CA ALA A 217 -1.33 1.97 -2.34
C ALA A 217 -0.97 1.01 -3.50
N TRP A 218 -1.22 -0.30 -3.34
CA TRP A 218 -1.02 -1.25 -4.42
C TRP A 218 -2.04 -1.07 -5.54
N ALA A 219 -3.32 -0.80 -5.21
CA ALA A 219 -4.33 -0.45 -6.20
C ALA A 219 -3.96 0.83 -6.98
N MET A 220 -3.35 1.82 -6.34
CA MET A 220 -2.79 2.98 -7.04
C MET A 220 -1.61 2.58 -7.96
N ALA A 221 -0.70 1.74 -7.47
CA ALA A 221 0.48 1.28 -8.22
C ALA A 221 0.13 0.42 -9.44
N THR A 222 -0.93 -0.38 -9.39
CA THR A 222 -1.40 -1.21 -10.52
C THR A 222 -2.40 -0.47 -11.43
N GLU A 223 -2.40 0.86 -11.38
CA GLU A 223 -3.33 1.72 -12.14
C GLU A 223 -4.80 1.30 -11.96
N GLU A 224 -5.25 0.94 -10.76
CA GLU A 224 -6.66 0.65 -10.45
C GLU A 224 -7.44 1.88 -9.94
N VAL A 225 -6.75 2.97 -9.61
CA VAL A 225 -7.32 4.20 -9.05
C VAL A 225 -7.02 5.38 -9.97
N ASP A 226 -8.05 6.14 -10.35
CA ASP A 226 -7.92 7.32 -11.22
C ASP A 226 -8.02 8.65 -10.43
N ALA A 227 -8.63 8.61 -9.25
CA ALA A 227 -8.67 9.71 -8.27
C ALA A 227 -8.95 9.14 -6.86
N VAL A 228 -8.54 9.87 -5.81
CA VAL A 228 -8.94 9.61 -4.43
C VAL A 228 -9.88 10.74 -3.98
N ILE A 229 -11.06 10.38 -3.44
CA ILE A 229 -12.01 11.35 -2.88
C ILE A 229 -12.37 10.95 -1.45
N VAL A 230 -12.13 11.85 -0.49
CA VAL A 230 -12.37 11.65 0.94
C VAL A 230 -13.13 12.83 1.56
N GLY A 231 -13.69 12.62 2.74
CA GLY A 231 -14.24 13.70 3.58
C GLY A 231 -13.17 14.37 4.46
N ALA A 232 -13.63 15.17 5.41
CA ALA A 232 -12.81 15.68 6.50
C ALA A 232 -13.65 15.76 7.80
N ASP A 233 -12.98 15.61 8.94
CA ASP A 233 -13.53 15.91 10.27
C ASP A 233 -13.19 17.35 10.70
N ARG A 234 -12.05 17.88 10.24
CA ARG A 234 -11.62 19.29 10.45
C ARG A 234 -10.61 19.73 9.41
N ILE A 235 -10.68 20.98 8.96
CA ILE A 235 -9.67 21.61 8.10
C ILE A 235 -9.15 22.88 8.79
N THR A 236 -7.85 22.99 9.04
CA THR A 236 -7.24 24.11 9.78
C THR A 236 -6.97 25.34 8.90
N ALA A 237 -6.58 26.46 9.51
CA ALA A 237 -6.33 27.71 8.79
C ALA A 237 -5.23 27.60 7.71
N ASP A 238 -4.22 26.75 7.91
CA ASP A 238 -3.16 26.43 6.92
C ASP A 238 -3.60 25.44 5.82
N GLY A 239 -4.81 24.88 5.91
CA GLY A 239 -5.34 23.87 4.99
C GLY A 239 -4.99 22.42 5.35
N SER A 240 -4.35 22.14 6.50
CA SER A 240 -4.17 20.76 6.96
C SER A 240 -5.52 20.10 7.25
N VAL A 241 -5.67 18.84 6.85
CA VAL A 241 -6.94 18.11 6.90
C VAL A 241 -6.84 16.98 7.93
N ALA A 242 -7.60 17.08 9.02
CA ALA A 242 -7.84 15.93 9.89
C ALA A 242 -9.04 15.13 9.37
N ASN A 243 -8.84 13.83 9.19
CA ASN A 243 -9.84 12.88 8.77
C ASN A 243 -9.53 11.50 9.37
N LYS A 244 -10.36 10.49 9.09
CA LYS A 244 -10.18 9.11 9.57
C LYS A 244 -8.75 8.58 9.37
N ILE A 245 -8.22 7.91 10.39
CA ILE A 245 -6.91 7.24 10.36
C ILE A 245 -6.80 6.33 9.12
N GLY A 246 -5.74 6.53 8.33
CA GLY A 246 -5.57 5.98 6.98
C GLY A 246 -5.56 7.06 5.90
N THR A 247 -6.19 8.22 6.12
CA THR A 247 -6.29 9.28 5.12
C THR A 247 -4.92 9.86 4.71
N TYR A 248 -4.03 10.11 5.67
CA TYR A 248 -2.67 10.56 5.40
C TYR A 248 -1.86 9.55 4.58
N MET A 249 -2.02 8.25 4.86
CA MET A 249 -1.38 7.17 4.09
C MET A 249 -1.84 7.18 2.63
N LEU A 250 -3.14 7.39 2.38
CA LEU A 250 -3.69 7.52 1.03
C LEU A 250 -3.18 8.77 0.31
N ALA A 251 -3.05 9.89 1.01
CA ALA A 251 -2.55 11.14 0.43
C ALA A 251 -1.07 11.01 0.01
N LEU A 252 -0.25 10.33 0.82
CA LEU A 252 1.14 9.98 0.46
C LEU A 252 1.20 9.09 -0.79
N ALA A 253 0.40 8.02 -0.83
CA ALA A 253 0.37 7.09 -1.96
C ALA A 253 -0.14 7.77 -3.25
N ALA A 254 -1.21 8.56 -3.16
CA ALA A 254 -1.77 9.31 -4.28
C ALA A 254 -0.75 10.32 -4.83
N ARG A 255 -0.05 11.05 -3.94
CA ARG A 255 1.03 11.98 -4.32
C ARG A 255 2.17 11.26 -5.03
N HIS A 256 2.58 10.08 -4.56
CA HIS A 256 3.64 9.27 -5.18
C HIS A 256 3.26 8.79 -6.58
N HIS A 257 2.01 8.33 -6.78
CA HIS A 257 1.51 7.84 -8.07
C HIS A 257 0.97 8.94 -9.00
N GLY A 258 1.00 10.22 -8.59
CA GLY A 258 0.49 11.34 -9.40
C GLY A 258 -1.05 11.36 -9.54
N ILE A 259 -1.75 10.71 -8.61
CA ILE A 259 -3.22 10.61 -8.58
C ILE A 259 -3.79 11.81 -7.82
N PRO A 260 -4.83 12.50 -8.34
CA PRO A 260 -5.50 13.57 -7.61
C PRO A 260 -6.09 13.12 -6.28
N PHE A 261 -5.77 13.82 -5.20
CA PHE A 261 -6.31 13.61 -3.87
C PHE A 261 -7.23 14.77 -3.48
N ILE A 262 -8.53 14.51 -3.44
CA ILE A 262 -9.57 15.54 -3.33
C ILE A 262 -10.34 15.36 -2.01
N VAL A 263 -10.42 16.43 -1.25
CA VAL A 263 -11.16 16.49 0.02
C VAL A 263 -12.47 17.22 -0.21
N VAL A 264 -13.60 16.61 0.16
CA VAL A 264 -14.93 17.20 0.03
C VAL A 264 -15.53 17.39 1.41
N ALA A 265 -15.71 18.64 1.82
CA ALA A 265 -16.24 19.00 3.13
C ALA A 265 -16.93 20.37 3.07
N PRO A 266 -18.02 20.61 3.81
CA PRO A 266 -18.65 21.92 3.86
C PRO A 266 -17.74 22.96 4.54
N GLU A 267 -17.97 24.25 4.28
CA GLU A 267 -17.26 25.36 4.92
C GLU A 267 -17.35 25.30 6.46
N SER A 268 -18.44 24.75 7.00
CA SER A 268 -18.62 24.50 8.44
C SER A 268 -17.61 23.52 9.06
N THR A 269 -16.85 22.77 8.26
CA THR A 269 -15.74 21.90 8.67
C THR A 269 -14.40 22.66 8.79
N ARG A 270 -14.32 23.92 8.33
CA ARG A 270 -13.12 24.74 8.48
C ARG A 270 -13.04 25.39 9.86
N ASP A 271 -11.97 25.05 10.55
CA ASP A 271 -11.57 25.61 11.84
C ASP A 271 -10.46 26.63 11.62
N ILE A 272 -10.85 27.87 11.31
CA ILE A 272 -9.93 29.00 11.12
C ILE A 272 -9.29 29.49 12.44
N ALA A 273 -9.73 28.98 13.60
CA ALA A 273 -9.15 29.32 14.89
C ALA A 273 -7.95 28.43 15.22
N THR A 274 -7.92 27.19 14.71
CA THR A 274 -6.77 26.31 14.79
C THR A 274 -5.80 26.61 13.65
N ALA A 275 -4.60 27.09 14.00
CA ALA A 275 -3.63 27.63 13.04
C ALA A 275 -3.10 26.55 12.08
N SER A 276 -2.68 25.40 12.60
CA SER A 276 -2.07 24.32 11.81
C SER A 276 -2.55 22.94 12.20
N GLY A 277 -2.30 21.96 11.32
CA GLY A 277 -2.55 20.54 11.61
C GLY A 277 -1.82 20.01 12.84
N ARG A 278 -0.73 20.67 13.27
CA ARG A 278 0.06 20.32 14.47
C ARG A 278 -0.65 20.65 15.77
N ASP A 279 -1.63 21.56 15.72
CA ASP A 279 -2.39 22.03 16.87
C ASP A 279 -3.65 21.15 17.13
N ILE A 280 -3.90 20.16 16.26
CA ILE A 280 -5.01 19.21 16.38
C ILE A 280 -4.65 18.11 17.39
N VAL A 281 -5.36 18.08 18.52
CA VAL A 281 -5.28 16.96 19.47
C VAL A 281 -6.04 15.75 18.93
N VAL A 282 -5.31 14.74 18.46
CA VAL A 282 -5.88 13.50 17.91
C VAL A 282 -6.43 12.60 19.04
N GLU A 283 -7.71 12.25 18.96
CA GLU A 283 -8.40 11.28 19.83
C GLU A 283 -7.69 9.92 19.79
N GLN A 284 -7.24 9.41 20.94
CA GLN A 284 -6.75 8.03 21.11
C GLN A 284 -7.90 7.16 21.63
N ARG A 285 -8.19 6.06 20.95
CA ARG A 285 -9.32 5.17 21.25
C ARG A 285 -8.89 3.91 21.98
N GLY A 286 -9.88 3.20 22.55
CA GLY A 286 -9.65 2.02 23.36
C GLY A 286 -8.97 0.88 22.59
N ALA A 287 -8.15 0.11 23.31
CA ALA A 287 -7.40 -1.02 22.74
C ALA A 287 -8.30 -2.07 22.07
N HIS A 288 -9.49 -2.30 22.63
CA HIS A 288 -10.43 -3.35 22.21
C HIS A 288 -10.84 -3.28 20.73
N GLU A 289 -10.76 -2.11 20.09
CA GLU A 289 -11.12 -1.93 18.67
C GLU A 289 -10.08 -2.55 17.73
N VAL A 290 -8.80 -2.56 18.15
CA VAL A 290 -7.68 -3.10 17.36
C VAL A 290 -7.22 -4.48 17.85
N THR A 291 -7.37 -4.81 19.14
CA THR A 291 -7.06 -6.14 19.71
C THR A 291 -8.14 -7.19 19.47
N GLY A 292 -9.21 -6.85 18.75
CA GLY A 292 -10.30 -7.75 18.39
C GLY A 292 -10.96 -7.40 17.06
N PHE A 293 -11.86 -8.28 16.64
CA PHE A 293 -12.76 -8.12 15.51
C PHE A 293 -14.15 -8.61 15.95
N GLY A 294 -15.08 -7.68 16.16
CA GLY A 294 -16.34 -7.98 16.83
C GLY A 294 -16.11 -8.48 18.26
N SER A 295 -16.71 -9.63 18.60
CA SER A 295 -16.53 -10.29 19.91
C SER A 295 -15.30 -11.21 20.00
N VAL A 296 -14.52 -11.35 18.92
CA VAL A 296 -13.37 -12.26 18.85
C VAL A 296 -12.07 -11.49 19.07
N ALA A 297 -11.29 -11.88 20.09
CA ALA A 297 -9.96 -11.33 20.30
C ALA A 297 -8.98 -11.79 19.21
N THR A 298 -8.19 -10.87 18.68
CA THR A 298 -7.17 -11.09 17.63
C THR A 298 -5.75 -10.76 18.09
N ALA A 299 -5.60 -10.17 19.29
CA ALA A 299 -4.33 -9.99 19.98
C ALA A 299 -4.38 -10.60 21.40
N LEU A 300 -3.22 -10.71 22.06
CA LEU A 300 -3.13 -11.16 23.45
C LEU A 300 -3.78 -10.15 24.41
N ASP A 301 -4.37 -10.64 25.49
CA ASP A 301 -4.90 -9.76 26.55
C ASP A 301 -3.80 -8.87 27.14
N GLY A 302 -4.16 -7.64 27.52
CA GLY A 302 -3.21 -6.61 27.97
C GLY A 302 -2.26 -6.06 26.90
N THR A 303 -2.42 -6.41 25.61
CA THR A 303 -1.62 -5.82 24.51
C THR A 303 -1.80 -4.29 24.49
N ARG A 304 -0.70 -3.55 24.59
CA ARG A 304 -0.69 -2.09 24.45
C ARG A 304 -0.88 -1.70 22.99
N THR A 305 -1.69 -0.68 22.74
CA THR A 305 -2.12 -0.27 21.40
C THR A 305 -1.80 1.19 21.13
N PHE A 306 -1.47 1.50 19.88
CA PHE A 306 -1.55 2.84 19.33
C PHE A 306 -2.78 2.87 18.42
N ASN A 307 -3.82 3.60 18.82
CA ASN A 307 -5.13 3.63 18.13
C ASN A 307 -5.63 5.08 17.99
N PRO A 308 -4.94 5.92 17.19
CA PRO A 308 -5.46 7.24 16.83
C PRO A 308 -6.74 7.08 16.01
N ALA A 309 -7.79 7.81 16.36
CA ALA A 309 -9.06 7.81 15.63
C ALA A 309 -8.96 8.53 14.26
N PHE A 310 -7.98 9.42 14.11
CA PHE A 310 -7.80 10.32 12.99
C PHE A 310 -6.30 10.46 12.69
N ASP A 311 -5.96 10.84 11.47
CA ASP A 311 -4.65 11.40 11.16
C ASP A 311 -4.80 12.80 10.55
N VAL A 312 -3.66 13.45 10.31
CA VAL A 312 -3.59 14.81 9.76
C VAL A 312 -2.82 14.74 8.45
N THR A 313 -3.50 15.09 7.36
CA THR A 313 -2.93 15.21 6.02
C THR A 313 -2.44 16.65 5.80
N PRO A 314 -1.14 16.88 5.58
CA PRO A 314 -0.60 18.20 5.26
C PRO A 314 -1.17 18.76 3.93
N PRO A 315 -1.34 20.09 3.82
CA PRO A 315 -1.95 20.71 2.64
C PRO A 315 -1.21 20.42 1.33
N GLU A 316 0.12 20.22 1.36
CA GLU A 316 0.93 19.91 0.18
C GLU A 316 0.66 18.52 -0.44
N LEU A 317 -0.06 17.63 0.26
CA LEU A 317 -0.52 16.35 -0.28
C LEU A 317 -1.95 16.42 -0.84
N VAL A 318 -2.70 17.48 -0.51
CA VAL A 318 -4.08 17.68 -0.97
C VAL A 318 -4.06 18.38 -2.32
N THR A 319 -4.69 17.78 -3.34
CA THR A 319 -4.81 18.39 -4.66
C THR A 319 -5.85 19.51 -4.68
N ALA A 320 -6.94 19.33 -3.93
CA ALA A 320 -7.97 20.34 -3.73
C ALA A 320 -8.82 20.03 -2.49
N VAL A 321 -9.25 21.08 -1.80
CA VAL A 321 -10.37 21.05 -0.85
C VAL A 321 -11.57 21.69 -1.55
N VAL A 322 -12.73 21.03 -1.48
CA VAL A 322 -13.96 21.46 -2.17
C VAL A 322 -15.11 21.60 -1.18
N THR A 323 -15.72 22.78 -1.18
CA THR A 323 -16.86 23.19 -0.35
C THR A 323 -18.08 23.50 -1.22
N GLU A 324 -19.19 23.88 -0.59
CA GLU A 324 -20.39 24.42 -1.25
C GLU A 324 -20.15 25.72 -2.04
N PHE A 325 -19.02 26.40 -1.81
CA PHE A 325 -18.60 27.59 -2.56
C PHE A 325 -17.64 27.27 -3.72
N GLY A 326 -17.29 26.01 -3.92
CA GLY A 326 -16.37 25.55 -4.94
C GLY A 326 -15.04 25.07 -4.37
N VAL A 327 -13.98 25.16 -5.19
CA VAL A 327 -12.62 24.80 -4.77
C VAL A 327 -12.06 25.93 -3.90
N LEU A 328 -11.49 25.60 -2.75
CA LEU A 328 -10.77 26.57 -1.94
C LEU A 328 -9.42 26.90 -2.59
N GLU A 329 -9.22 28.19 -2.90
CA GLU A 329 -7.92 28.72 -3.33
C GLU A 329 -6.89 28.50 -2.21
N SER A 330 -5.74 27.93 -2.56
CA SER A 330 -4.67 27.72 -1.56
C SER A 330 -3.98 29.05 -1.26
N PRO A 331 -3.66 29.38 0.01
CA PRO A 331 -2.90 30.59 0.35
C PRO A 331 -1.50 30.71 -0.29
N GLY A 332 -1.07 29.69 -1.05
CA GLY A 332 0.21 29.57 -1.73
C GLY A 332 0.16 29.53 -3.26
N GLU A 333 -0.89 30.08 -3.91
CA GLU A 333 -1.05 30.15 -5.38
C GLU A 333 0.02 30.97 -6.17
N ALA A 334 1.17 31.23 -5.53
CA ALA A 334 2.40 31.68 -6.19
C ALA A 334 3.38 30.53 -6.52
N ARG A 335 2.91 29.28 -6.65
CA ARG A 335 3.69 28.18 -7.26
C ARG A 335 3.41 28.15 -8.76
N THR A 336 4.34 28.70 -9.52
CA THR A 336 4.26 28.85 -10.98
C THR A 336 4.18 27.50 -11.70
N ALA A 337 3.66 27.50 -12.93
CA ALA A 337 3.38 26.33 -13.75
C ALA A 337 4.60 25.48 -14.22
N ALA A 338 5.73 25.55 -13.52
CA ALA A 338 6.94 24.76 -13.79
C ALA A 338 6.80 23.28 -13.39
N ASP A 339 6.08 22.98 -12.29
CA ASP A 339 5.96 21.61 -11.78
C ASP A 339 5.12 20.69 -12.67
N ALA A 340 4.23 21.26 -13.49
CA ALA A 340 3.38 20.51 -14.43
C ALA A 340 4.16 19.89 -15.62
N GLN A 341 5.43 20.27 -15.81
CA GLN A 341 6.22 19.83 -16.97
C GLN A 341 6.95 18.50 -16.74
N THR A 342 7.13 18.08 -15.49
CA THR A 342 7.79 16.80 -15.13
C THR A 342 6.87 15.58 -15.31
N GLN A 343 5.54 15.77 -15.30
CA GLN A 343 4.56 14.68 -15.35
C GLN A 343 4.24 14.16 -16.77
N ARG A 344 4.94 14.62 -17.83
CA ARG A 344 4.75 14.13 -19.21
C ARG A 344 5.61 12.94 -19.62
N MET A 345 6.54 12.48 -18.77
CA MET A 345 7.61 11.56 -19.21
C MET A 345 7.29 10.06 -19.09
N TYR A 346 6.13 9.67 -18.53
CA TYR A 346 5.75 8.26 -18.30
C TYR A 346 4.46 7.82 -19.01
N ARG A 347 4.07 8.48 -20.12
CA ARG A 347 2.91 8.10 -20.95
C ARG A 347 3.27 7.64 -22.37
N GLU A 348 4.19 6.68 -22.49
CA GLU A 348 4.25 5.81 -23.68
C GLU A 348 4.52 4.36 -23.26
N PRO A 349 3.61 3.40 -23.56
CA PRO A 349 3.97 1.98 -23.52
C PRO A 349 4.89 1.68 -24.72
N PRO A 350 5.97 0.90 -24.55
CA PRO A 350 6.88 0.60 -25.65
C PRO A 350 6.15 -0.21 -26.73
N ALA A 351 6.04 0.38 -27.92
CA ALA A 351 5.45 -0.28 -29.07
C ALA A 351 6.24 -1.55 -29.44
N ALA A 352 5.55 -2.67 -29.56
CA ALA A 352 6.14 -3.90 -30.08
C ALA A 352 6.56 -3.68 -31.54
N ASN A 353 7.87 -3.65 -31.81
CA ASN A 353 8.38 -3.49 -33.17
C ASN A 353 9.14 -4.74 -33.63
N THR A 354 8.49 -5.50 -34.51
CA THR A 354 9.08 -6.64 -35.22
C THR A 354 10.01 -6.18 -36.33
N ASN A 355 11.11 -6.90 -36.54
CA ASN A 355 12.13 -6.63 -37.56
C ASN A 355 11.59 -6.37 -38.97
N GLY A 356 12.20 -5.43 -39.71
CA GLY A 356 11.90 -5.20 -41.13
C GLY A 356 12.87 -4.22 -41.83
N SER A 357 13.92 -4.76 -42.45
CA SER A 357 14.91 -4.04 -43.26
C SER A 357 14.33 -3.21 -44.43
N GLY A 358 14.90 -2.04 -44.75
CA GLY A 358 14.62 -1.33 -46.00
C GLY A 358 15.49 -0.10 -46.25
N LEU A 359 16.09 0.01 -47.44
CA LEU A 359 17.02 1.08 -47.82
C LEU A 359 16.34 2.37 -48.33
N GLN A 360 17.06 3.49 -48.16
CA GLN A 360 17.26 4.60 -49.11
C GLN A 360 16.26 5.79 -49.22
N ARG A 361 16.91 6.98 -49.21
CA ARG A 361 16.64 8.24 -49.93
C ARG A 361 15.50 9.18 -49.47
N ALA A 362 15.93 10.37 -49.08
CA ALA A 362 15.23 11.65 -49.28
C ALA A 362 15.39 12.12 -50.77
N PRO A 363 14.76 13.23 -51.26
CA PRO A 363 14.13 14.31 -50.49
C PRO A 363 12.84 14.95 -51.10
N GLU A 364 12.49 16.12 -50.55
CA GLU A 364 11.80 17.29 -51.16
C GLU A 364 10.25 17.40 -51.23
N VAL A 365 9.75 18.31 -50.36
CA VAL A 365 9.04 19.56 -50.71
C VAL A 365 7.95 19.50 -51.81
N THR A 366 6.68 19.70 -51.43
CA THR A 366 5.91 20.91 -51.81
C THR A 366 4.56 21.06 -51.08
N LYS A 367 4.03 22.28 -51.11
CA LYS A 367 2.79 22.74 -50.46
C LYS A 367 1.52 22.31 -51.20
N GLY A 368 0.43 22.16 -50.43
CA GLY A 368 -0.85 22.83 -50.74
C GLY A 368 -2.03 21.94 -51.18
N GLY A 369 -3.24 22.35 -50.79
CA GLY A 369 -4.49 21.91 -51.43
C GLY A 369 -5.54 21.24 -50.54
N LEU A 370 -6.28 22.04 -49.76
CA LEU A 370 -7.72 21.81 -49.58
C LEU A 370 -8.40 22.14 -50.93
N PRO A 371 -9.48 21.46 -51.38
CA PRO A 371 -10.79 21.67 -50.74
C PRO A 371 -11.89 20.58 -50.84
N LYS A 372 -12.84 20.69 -49.89
CA LYS A 372 -14.33 20.55 -50.04
C LYS A 372 -15.01 19.23 -50.51
N ARG A 373 -15.83 18.72 -49.57
CA ARG A 373 -17.29 18.42 -49.65
C ARG A 373 -17.86 17.49 -50.75
N GLY A 374 -18.46 16.39 -50.28
CA GLY A 374 -19.74 15.77 -50.72
C GLY A 374 -20.16 14.79 -49.61
N SER A 375 -21.37 14.78 -49.03
CA SER A 375 -22.65 14.30 -49.58
C SER A 375 -22.50 12.93 -50.27
N SER A 376 -23.24 11.86 -49.93
CA SER A 376 -24.50 11.75 -49.18
C SER A 376 -24.88 10.27 -48.93
N ALA A 377 -25.99 10.04 -48.21
CA ALA A 377 -26.87 8.87 -48.28
C ALA A 377 -26.41 7.55 -47.61
N SER A 378 -26.89 7.37 -46.38
CA SER A 378 -27.72 6.23 -45.93
C SER A 378 -27.93 5.02 -46.86
N SER A 379 -27.75 3.82 -46.30
CA SER A 379 -28.62 2.66 -46.55
C SER A 379 -28.79 1.82 -45.28
N GLU A 380 -30.01 1.38 -45.02
CA GLU A 380 -30.40 0.57 -43.86
C GLU A 380 -29.83 -0.85 -43.95
N VAL A 381 -29.60 -1.50 -42.79
CA VAL A 381 -29.53 -2.96 -42.69
C VAL A 381 -30.37 -3.42 -41.50
N THR A 382 -31.03 -4.56 -41.69
CA THR A 382 -32.19 -5.05 -40.94
C THR A 382 -31.89 -5.72 -39.61
N SER A 383 -32.94 -5.72 -38.78
CA SER A 383 -33.23 -6.61 -37.64
C SER A 383 -32.66 -8.04 -37.70
N GLY A 384 -32.21 -8.54 -36.54
CA GLY A 384 -31.99 -9.96 -36.25
C GLY A 384 -32.52 -10.31 -34.86
N ASP A 385 -33.32 -11.38 -34.76
CA ASP A 385 -34.16 -11.70 -33.60
C ASP A 385 -33.45 -12.38 -32.41
N LEU A 386 -34.05 -12.19 -31.22
CA LEU A 386 -33.93 -13.08 -30.06
C LEU A 386 -34.85 -14.30 -30.22
N PRO A 387 -34.61 -15.38 -29.46
CA PRO A 387 -35.70 -15.82 -28.59
C PRO A 387 -35.29 -16.13 -27.15
N LYS A 388 -36.29 -16.06 -26.25
CA LYS A 388 -36.19 -16.30 -24.81
C LYS A 388 -36.64 -17.71 -24.42
N ARG A 389 -35.98 -18.25 -23.39
CA ARG A 389 -36.50 -19.06 -22.26
C ARG A 389 -37.49 -20.22 -22.52
N GLY A 390 -37.09 -21.39 -22.04
CA GLY A 390 -37.96 -22.39 -21.37
C GLY A 390 -37.30 -22.81 -20.05
N ALA A 391 -38.07 -23.12 -19.01
CA ALA A 391 -37.57 -23.42 -17.67
C ALA A 391 -38.19 -24.72 -17.12
N THR A 392 -37.48 -25.41 -16.20
CA THR A 392 -38.05 -26.28 -15.16
C THR A 392 -37.00 -26.67 -14.10
N GLU A 393 -37.36 -26.48 -12.82
CA GLU A 393 -37.21 -27.38 -11.63
C GLU A 393 -36.05 -28.40 -11.62
N SER A 394 -35.06 -28.40 -10.71
CA SER A 394 -34.99 -28.37 -9.22
C SER A 394 -34.84 -29.76 -8.56
N ASP A 395 -33.73 -29.91 -7.81
CA ASP A 395 -33.44 -30.80 -6.67
C ASP A 395 -33.75 -32.32 -6.70
N ALA A 396 -32.71 -33.13 -6.46
CA ALA A 396 -32.63 -34.02 -5.28
C ALA A 396 -31.27 -34.74 -5.15
N LEU A 397 -30.74 -34.79 -3.91
CA LEU A 397 -29.65 -35.67 -3.48
C LEU A 397 -30.18 -37.06 -3.11
N THR A 398 -29.41 -38.14 -3.33
CA THR A 398 -28.80 -38.99 -2.26
C THR A 398 -28.35 -40.40 -2.71
N ASN A 399 -27.19 -40.81 -2.20
CA ASN A 399 -26.74 -42.16 -1.79
C ASN A 399 -27.16 -43.44 -2.57
N GLY A 400 -26.19 -44.01 -3.29
CA GLY A 400 -25.29 -45.03 -2.69
C GLY A 400 -25.62 -46.53 -2.87
N ALA A 401 -24.65 -47.28 -3.43
CA ALA A 401 -24.37 -48.68 -3.06
C ALA A 401 -22.97 -49.14 -3.57
N ARG A 402 -22.25 -49.88 -2.73
CA ARG A 402 -21.06 -50.74 -3.01
C ARG A 402 -21.55 -52.15 -3.43
N PRO A 403 -20.75 -53.10 -4.02
CA PRO A 403 -19.45 -53.54 -3.46
C PRO A 403 -18.34 -54.17 -4.37
N SER A 404 -17.13 -54.31 -3.78
CA SER A 404 -16.08 -55.36 -3.93
C SER A 404 -15.73 -55.96 -5.32
N SER A 405 -14.46 -56.14 -5.74
CA SER A 405 -13.38 -56.90 -5.06
C SER A 405 -12.02 -56.90 -5.84
N GLY A 406 -10.90 -57.20 -5.16
CA GLY A 406 -9.59 -57.63 -5.72
C GLY A 406 -8.75 -56.59 -6.49
N SER A 407 -7.42 -56.71 -6.64
CA SER A 407 -6.37 -57.47 -5.92
C SER A 407 -4.98 -56.89 -6.28
N ALA A 408 -3.98 -57.01 -5.40
CA ALA A 408 -2.62 -56.49 -5.62
C ALA A 408 -1.78 -57.35 -6.59
N TRP A 409 -0.69 -56.79 -7.14
CA TRP A 409 0.35 -57.51 -7.90
C TRP A 409 1.76 -56.92 -7.66
N GLU A 410 2.72 -57.81 -7.40
CA GLU A 410 4.18 -57.58 -7.43
C GLU A 410 4.80 -58.27 -8.68
N PRO A 411 6.06 -57.97 -9.08
CA PRO A 411 6.68 -58.49 -10.30
C PRO A 411 7.76 -59.58 -10.09
N GLU A 412 7.95 -60.43 -11.10
CA GLU A 412 8.91 -61.55 -11.25
C GLU A 412 9.18 -61.76 -12.78
N PRO A 413 10.19 -62.52 -13.26
CA PRO A 413 11.63 -62.24 -13.26
C PRO A 413 12.26 -62.28 -14.68
N GLY A 414 13.60 -62.21 -14.81
CA GLY A 414 14.31 -62.12 -16.10
C GLY A 414 15.14 -63.34 -16.55
N THR A 415 15.76 -63.22 -17.73
CA THR A 415 16.89 -64.01 -18.28
C THR A 415 17.67 -63.13 -19.29
N GLY A 416 18.93 -63.38 -19.68
CA GLY A 416 19.93 -64.33 -19.15
C GLY A 416 20.82 -64.99 -20.23
N SER A 417 22.05 -64.49 -20.48
CA SER A 417 23.10 -65.26 -21.21
C SER A 417 24.54 -64.89 -20.77
N PHE A 418 25.48 -65.79 -21.04
CA PHE A 418 26.83 -65.91 -20.43
C PHE A 418 27.96 -65.74 -21.48
N PHE A 419 29.16 -65.31 -21.04
CA PHE A 419 30.43 -66.08 -21.11
C PHE A 419 31.58 -65.38 -20.34
N ASP A 420 32.59 -66.16 -19.92
CA ASP A 420 33.53 -65.89 -18.80
C ASP A 420 34.71 -64.91 -19.05
N PRO A 421 35.36 -64.41 -17.96
CA PRO A 421 36.44 -63.41 -18.01
C PRO A 421 37.87 -64.00 -17.97
N PRO A 422 38.91 -63.22 -18.35
CA PRO A 422 40.29 -63.47 -17.95
C PRO A 422 40.59 -62.87 -16.56
N ALA A 423 41.58 -63.44 -15.88
CA ALA A 423 42.16 -62.93 -14.63
C ALA A 423 43.70 -62.81 -14.78
N PRO A 424 44.40 -62.28 -13.78
CA PRO A 424 44.20 -61.00 -13.11
C PRO A 424 45.42 -60.08 -13.33
N ASP A 425 45.26 -58.75 -13.31
CA ASP A 425 46.42 -57.87 -13.23
C ASP A 425 46.23 -56.72 -12.22
N THR A 426 47.31 -56.45 -11.50
CA THR A 426 47.39 -55.59 -10.33
C THR A 426 47.37 -54.12 -10.70
N THR A 427 46.22 -53.45 -10.56
CA THR A 427 46.12 -51.98 -10.39
C THR A 427 44.78 -51.54 -9.80
N THR A 428 43.69 -52.29 -10.02
CA THR A 428 42.33 -51.85 -9.69
C THR A 428 42.07 -51.74 -8.18
N ASP A 429 42.59 -52.65 -7.36
CA ASP A 429 42.33 -52.66 -5.91
C ASP A 429 43.11 -51.58 -5.15
N GLU A 430 44.33 -51.21 -5.57
CA GLU A 430 45.01 -50.05 -5.00
C GLU A 430 44.35 -48.74 -5.46
N TYR A 431 43.88 -48.67 -6.70
CA TYR A 431 43.13 -47.52 -7.19
C TYR A 431 41.77 -47.38 -6.49
N LEU A 432 41.03 -48.47 -6.29
CA LEU A 432 39.77 -48.49 -5.54
C LEU A 432 40.00 -48.28 -4.04
N ALA A 433 41.07 -48.78 -3.45
CA ALA A 433 41.41 -48.51 -2.06
C ALA A 433 41.83 -47.04 -1.87
N ALA A 434 42.57 -46.45 -2.80
CA ALA A 434 42.89 -45.02 -2.80
C ALA A 434 41.64 -44.16 -3.00
N LEU A 435 40.78 -44.51 -3.97
CA LEU A 435 39.52 -43.82 -4.22
C LEU A 435 38.56 -43.96 -3.02
N THR A 436 38.48 -45.13 -2.38
CA THR A 436 37.66 -45.36 -1.18
C THR A 436 38.24 -44.64 0.03
N ARG A 437 39.56 -44.55 0.18
CA ARG A 437 40.21 -43.76 1.24
C ARG A 437 39.95 -42.27 1.02
N SER A 438 40.11 -41.76 -0.20
CA SER A 438 39.77 -40.37 -0.57
C SER A 438 38.28 -40.06 -0.43
N VAL A 439 37.37 -40.97 -0.80
CA VAL A 439 35.91 -40.78 -0.63
C VAL A 439 35.51 -40.87 0.84
N THR A 440 36.17 -41.72 1.63
CA THR A 440 35.93 -41.82 3.08
C THR A 440 36.48 -40.60 3.82
N GLU A 441 37.65 -40.07 3.43
CA GLU A 441 38.20 -38.80 3.94
C GLU A 441 37.35 -37.59 3.52
N LEU A 442 36.82 -37.57 2.29
CA LEU A 442 35.88 -36.54 1.81
C LEU A 442 34.49 -36.63 2.48
N THR A 443 34.04 -37.81 2.90
CA THR A 443 32.75 -37.97 3.60
C THR A 443 32.87 -37.88 5.13
N GLN A 444 34.07 -38.02 5.71
CA GLN A 444 34.32 -37.69 7.12
C GLN A 444 34.36 -36.17 7.40
N GLY A 445 34.25 -35.31 6.37
CA GLY A 445 34.04 -33.86 6.50
C GLY A 445 32.59 -33.42 6.77
N GLN A 446 31.62 -34.34 6.78
CA GLN A 446 30.18 -34.05 6.89
C GLN A 446 29.70 -33.21 8.12
N PRO A 447 30.39 -33.14 9.29
CA PRO A 447 29.91 -32.31 10.40
C PRO A 447 29.88 -30.80 10.13
N LYS A 448 30.75 -30.28 9.27
CA LYS A 448 30.85 -28.82 9.01
C LYS A 448 29.88 -28.32 7.94
N ALA A 449 29.73 -29.05 6.84
CA ALA A 449 28.85 -28.65 5.74
C ALA A 449 27.37 -28.49 6.17
N ALA A 450 26.89 -29.34 7.09
CA ALA A 450 25.56 -29.21 7.70
C ALA A 450 25.44 -28.00 8.66
N GLY A 451 26.53 -27.56 9.28
CA GLY A 451 26.58 -26.29 10.02
C GLY A 451 26.38 -25.11 9.07
N ALA A 452 27.26 -24.98 8.07
CA ALA A 452 27.22 -23.91 7.09
C ALA A 452 25.88 -23.84 6.34
N GLY A 453 25.30 -24.99 5.96
CA GLY A 453 23.98 -25.04 5.32
C GLY A 453 22.85 -24.46 6.18
N ARG A 454 22.87 -24.69 7.51
CA ARG A 454 21.88 -24.09 8.44
C ARG A 454 22.07 -22.59 8.59
N ASP A 455 23.31 -22.12 8.69
CA ASP A 455 23.63 -20.70 8.84
C ASP A 455 23.26 -19.90 7.58
N ILE A 456 23.58 -20.45 6.40
CA ILE A 456 23.16 -19.92 5.10
C ILE A 456 21.63 -19.83 5.03
N ALA A 457 20.92 -20.90 5.38
CA ALA A 457 19.46 -20.94 5.35
C ALA A 457 18.84 -19.94 6.35
N ALA A 458 19.42 -19.77 7.54
CA ALA A 458 18.96 -18.79 8.53
C ALA A 458 19.12 -17.35 8.05
N ILE A 459 20.27 -17.00 7.45
CA ILE A 459 20.51 -15.66 6.92
C ILE A 459 19.66 -15.38 5.67
N ALA A 460 19.47 -16.38 4.78
CA ALA A 460 18.57 -16.26 3.64
C ALA A 460 17.13 -15.91 4.07
N ARG A 461 16.61 -16.54 5.13
CA ARG A 461 15.27 -16.20 5.67
C ARG A 461 15.21 -14.79 6.25
N GLY A 462 16.26 -14.33 6.93
CA GLY A 462 16.35 -12.96 7.44
C GLY A 462 16.34 -11.92 6.32
N LEU A 463 17.13 -12.14 5.26
CA LEU A 463 17.21 -11.24 4.10
C LEU A 463 15.94 -11.30 3.23
N TYR A 464 15.29 -12.46 3.13
CA TYR A 464 13.96 -12.60 2.52
C TYR A 464 12.91 -11.79 3.28
N ALA A 465 12.89 -11.85 4.62
CA ALA A 465 11.95 -11.10 5.45
C ALA A 465 12.16 -9.57 5.36
N LYS A 466 13.38 -9.11 5.01
CA LYS A 466 13.67 -7.71 4.66
C LYS A 466 13.26 -7.32 3.24
N GLY A 467 12.79 -8.27 2.41
CA GLY A 467 12.42 -8.07 1.02
C GLY A 467 13.58 -8.07 0.03
N TRP A 468 14.79 -8.45 0.45
CA TRP A 468 16.02 -8.32 -0.35
C TRP A 468 16.37 -9.55 -1.18
N MET A 469 15.57 -10.62 -1.07
CA MET A 469 15.72 -11.87 -1.82
C MET A 469 14.34 -12.36 -2.32
N PRO A 470 13.59 -11.56 -3.09
CA PRO A 470 12.21 -11.88 -3.46
C PRO A 470 12.14 -13.18 -4.29
N GLY A 471 11.29 -14.11 -3.86
CA GLY A 471 11.14 -15.41 -4.51
C GLY A 471 12.47 -16.18 -4.57
N THR A 472 12.95 -16.44 -5.80
CA THR A 472 14.16 -17.23 -6.07
C THR A 472 15.43 -16.39 -6.28
N ALA A 473 15.32 -15.07 -6.17
CA ALA A 473 16.39 -14.10 -6.45
C ALA A 473 17.54 -14.13 -5.42
N GLY A 474 18.75 -13.83 -5.89
CA GLY A 474 19.96 -13.78 -5.07
C GLY A 474 20.44 -15.15 -4.60
N ASN A 475 21.64 -15.19 -4.03
CA ASN A 475 22.25 -16.40 -3.52
C ASN A 475 23.28 -16.09 -2.42
N ILE A 476 23.57 -17.13 -1.63
CA ILE A 476 24.50 -17.04 -0.51
C ILE A 476 25.45 -18.23 -0.61
N SER A 477 26.71 -18.03 -0.26
CA SER A 477 27.65 -19.13 -0.11
C SER A 477 28.68 -18.95 0.99
N VAL A 478 29.25 -20.07 1.42
CA VAL A 478 30.42 -20.18 2.30
C VAL A 478 31.47 -21.05 1.62
N ARG A 479 32.73 -20.66 1.69
CA ARG A 479 33.89 -21.38 1.14
C ARG A 479 34.52 -22.29 2.18
N GLU A 480 34.79 -23.53 1.77
CA GLU A 480 35.60 -24.49 2.52
C GLU A 480 36.79 -24.92 1.65
N GLY A 481 37.94 -24.28 1.83
CA GLY A 481 39.16 -24.59 1.05
C GLY A 481 39.00 -24.31 -0.45
N HIS A 482 38.90 -25.38 -1.25
CA HIS A 482 38.76 -25.32 -2.72
C HIS A 482 37.31 -25.48 -3.20
N ILE A 483 36.35 -25.61 -2.28
CA ILE A 483 34.92 -25.80 -2.55
C ILE A 483 34.11 -24.64 -1.96
N ALA A 484 32.90 -24.42 -2.48
CA ALA A 484 31.91 -23.52 -1.91
C ALA A 484 30.56 -24.23 -1.76
N ILE A 485 29.92 -24.01 -0.62
CA ILE A 485 28.57 -24.43 -0.28
C ILE A 485 27.64 -23.28 -0.69
N VAL A 486 26.79 -23.48 -1.70
CA VAL A 486 25.98 -22.41 -2.33
C VAL A 486 24.51 -22.78 -2.28
N THR A 487 23.61 -21.81 -2.06
CA THR A 487 22.15 -22.04 -2.18
C THR A 487 21.76 -22.57 -3.56
N ALA A 488 20.88 -23.57 -3.62
CA ALA A 488 20.35 -24.12 -4.87
C ALA A 488 19.56 -23.08 -5.70
N SER A 489 19.50 -23.32 -7.00
CA SER A 489 18.66 -22.57 -7.95
C SER A 489 17.17 -22.91 -7.79
N GLY A 490 16.29 -21.94 -8.09
CA GLY A 490 14.84 -22.15 -8.19
C GLY A 490 14.08 -22.31 -6.87
N MET A 491 14.75 -22.21 -5.71
CA MET A 491 14.12 -22.29 -4.39
C MET A 491 13.80 -20.90 -3.83
N SER A 492 12.64 -20.76 -3.17
CA SER A 492 12.28 -19.55 -2.40
C SER A 492 13.29 -19.34 -1.27
N LYS A 493 13.91 -18.16 -1.18
CA LYS A 493 14.97 -17.90 -0.18
C LYS A 493 14.44 -17.84 1.25
N GLY A 494 13.14 -17.55 1.41
CA GLY A 494 12.41 -17.66 2.68
C GLY A 494 12.12 -19.09 3.14
N GLU A 495 12.30 -20.10 2.26
CA GLU A 495 11.95 -21.50 2.54
C GLU A 495 13.17 -22.44 2.53
N LEU A 496 14.37 -21.92 2.27
CA LEU A 496 15.60 -22.72 2.24
C LEU A 496 15.84 -23.47 3.55
N THR A 497 16.25 -24.74 3.42
CA THR A 497 16.76 -25.60 4.49
C THR A 497 18.25 -25.91 4.27
N GLU A 498 18.89 -26.53 5.25
CA GLU A 498 20.28 -27.01 5.12
C GLU A 498 20.48 -28.01 3.97
N ASN A 499 19.40 -28.70 3.56
CA ASN A 499 19.40 -29.69 2.49
C ASN A 499 19.30 -29.05 1.09
N ASP A 500 19.15 -27.73 0.99
CA ASP A 500 18.95 -26.99 -0.26
C ASP A 500 20.23 -26.29 -0.73
N MET A 501 21.38 -26.88 -0.40
CA MET A 501 22.72 -26.43 -0.78
C MET A 501 23.31 -27.29 -1.91
N VAL A 502 24.21 -26.69 -2.68
CA VAL A 502 24.97 -27.33 -3.76
C VAL A 502 26.45 -27.07 -3.53
N LEU A 503 27.27 -28.12 -3.60
CA LEU A 503 28.72 -28.02 -3.53
C LEU A 503 29.30 -27.76 -4.91
N VAL A 504 30.02 -26.64 -5.07
CA VAL A 504 30.74 -26.28 -6.29
C VAL A 504 32.22 -26.10 -6.03
N ARG A 505 33.05 -26.33 -7.05
CA ARG A 505 34.48 -26.08 -6.99
C ARG A 505 34.75 -24.59 -7.29
N VAL A 506 35.60 -23.95 -6.51
CA VAL A 506 35.90 -22.51 -6.64
C VAL A 506 36.65 -22.19 -7.94
N ALA A 507 37.44 -23.13 -8.46
CA ALA A 507 38.28 -22.91 -9.64
C ALA A 507 37.48 -22.69 -10.95
N ASP A 508 36.36 -23.39 -11.12
CA ASP A 508 35.61 -23.49 -12.39
C ASP A 508 34.08 -23.28 -12.20
N SER A 509 33.59 -23.12 -10.97
CA SER A 509 32.17 -23.09 -10.61
C SER A 509 31.39 -24.40 -10.87
N ALA A 510 32.09 -25.49 -11.22
CA ALA A 510 31.45 -26.76 -11.55
C ALA A 510 30.91 -27.45 -10.27
N PRO A 511 29.71 -28.08 -10.32
CA PRO A 511 29.23 -28.90 -9.22
C PRO A 511 30.13 -30.12 -9.00
N ILE A 512 30.38 -30.46 -7.74
CA ILE A 512 31.39 -31.48 -7.36
C ILE A 512 30.89 -32.91 -7.51
N ALA A 513 29.58 -33.12 -7.55
CA ALA A 513 28.93 -34.40 -7.76
C ALA A 513 27.75 -34.24 -8.74
N ALA A 514 27.08 -35.35 -9.06
CA ALA A 514 25.73 -35.33 -9.62
C ALA A 514 24.74 -34.77 -8.57
N ALA A 515 24.80 -33.46 -8.36
CA ALA A 515 24.01 -32.76 -7.37
C ALA A 515 22.51 -32.94 -7.68
N ARG A 516 21.73 -33.32 -6.66
CA ARG A 516 20.26 -33.43 -6.77
C ARG A 516 19.58 -32.15 -7.29
N ARG A 517 20.26 -31.00 -7.17
CA ARG A 517 19.78 -29.68 -7.59
C ARG A 517 20.88 -28.93 -8.33
N LYS A 518 20.47 -28.06 -9.26
CA LYS A 518 21.36 -27.18 -10.02
C LYS A 518 21.81 -25.98 -9.15
N PRO A 519 23.09 -25.55 -9.21
CA PRO A 519 23.54 -24.32 -8.55
C PRO A 519 22.90 -23.07 -9.20
N SER A 520 22.85 -21.94 -8.49
CA SER A 520 22.38 -20.66 -9.07
C SER A 520 23.27 -20.24 -10.26
N ALA A 521 22.72 -19.51 -11.23
CA ALA A 521 23.52 -18.91 -12.30
C ALA A 521 24.55 -17.90 -11.73
N GLU A 522 24.17 -17.18 -10.68
CA GLU A 522 25.00 -16.23 -9.93
C GLU A 522 26.16 -16.90 -9.16
N THR A 523 26.29 -18.22 -9.20
CA THR A 523 27.42 -18.93 -8.56
C THR A 523 28.76 -18.50 -9.14
N THR A 524 28.82 -18.11 -10.42
CA THR A 524 30.03 -17.59 -11.07
C THR A 524 30.51 -16.27 -10.46
N ILE A 525 29.60 -15.44 -9.95
CA ILE A 525 29.92 -14.19 -9.23
C ILE A 525 30.58 -14.55 -7.89
N HIS A 526 30.05 -15.54 -7.16
CA HIS A 526 30.59 -15.95 -5.87
C HIS A 526 31.99 -16.57 -6.01
N THR A 527 32.20 -17.43 -7.01
CA THR A 527 33.51 -18.05 -7.23
C THR A 527 34.54 -17.06 -7.77
N ALA A 528 34.13 -16.07 -8.57
CA ALA A 528 34.98 -14.94 -8.97
C ALA A 528 35.51 -14.17 -7.76
N VAL A 529 34.63 -13.80 -6.82
CA VAL A 529 35.04 -13.16 -5.55
C VAL A 529 35.99 -14.05 -4.75
N TYR A 530 35.73 -15.37 -4.64
CA TYR A 530 36.64 -16.29 -3.96
C TYR A 530 38.00 -16.50 -4.66
N ARG A 531 38.10 -16.26 -5.98
CA ARG A 531 39.38 -16.35 -6.72
C ARG A 531 40.20 -15.06 -6.60
N ALA A 532 39.55 -13.89 -6.66
CA ALA A 532 40.24 -12.60 -6.65
C ALA A 532 40.43 -11.96 -5.26
N ALA A 533 39.54 -12.22 -4.29
CA ALA A 533 39.54 -11.53 -3.00
C ALA A 533 39.60 -12.48 -1.80
N ALA A 534 40.29 -12.06 -0.73
CA ALA A 534 40.32 -12.75 0.55
C ALA A 534 38.91 -12.81 1.17
N SER A 535 38.28 -13.97 1.06
CA SER A 535 36.86 -14.17 1.40
C SER A 535 36.56 -15.61 1.77
N ALA A 536 35.71 -15.79 2.79
CA ALA A 536 35.19 -17.07 3.24
C ALA A 536 33.66 -17.18 3.10
N ALA A 537 32.96 -16.06 2.91
CA ALA A 537 31.53 -16.04 2.61
C ALA A 537 31.19 -14.90 1.62
N VAL A 538 30.14 -15.13 0.82
CA VAL A 538 29.60 -14.16 -0.15
C VAL A 538 28.07 -14.17 -0.07
N VAL A 539 27.48 -12.98 0.01
CA VAL A 539 26.04 -12.71 0.02
C VAL A 539 25.71 -11.84 -1.18
N HIS A 540 24.88 -12.36 -2.09
CA HIS A 540 24.33 -11.62 -3.23
C HIS A 540 22.82 -11.45 -3.04
N VAL A 541 22.38 -10.20 -3.01
CA VAL A 541 21.00 -9.79 -2.67
C VAL A 541 20.53 -8.71 -3.63
N HIS A 542 19.22 -8.61 -3.82
CA HIS A 542 18.57 -7.69 -4.76
C HIS A 542 17.73 -6.66 -3.97
N PRO A 543 18.32 -5.84 -3.08
CA PRO A 543 17.57 -4.94 -2.20
C PRO A 543 17.17 -3.65 -2.95
N PRO A 544 16.05 -3.02 -2.59
CA PRO A 544 15.41 -2.02 -3.43
C PRO A 544 16.22 -0.74 -3.64
N HIS A 545 16.82 -0.16 -2.60
CA HIS A 545 17.47 1.15 -2.71
C HIS A 545 18.81 1.05 -3.44
N ALA A 546 19.63 0.05 -3.13
CA ALA A 546 20.89 -0.19 -3.84
C ALA A 546 20.65 -0.54 -5.31
N THR A 547 19.60 -1.34 -5.60
CA THR A 547 19.23 -1.65 -6.98
C THR A 547 18.79 -0.39 -7.71
N ALA A 548 17.89 0.42 -7.15
CA ALA A 548 17.44 1.69 -7.74
C ALA A 548 18.60 2.67 -7.97
N LEU A 549 19.50 2.83 -6.99
CA LEU A 549 20.65 3.73 -7.09
C LEU A 549 21.62 3.30 -8.20
N SER A 550 21.79 1.98 -8.39
CA SER A 550 22.66 1.42 -9.44
C SER A 550 22.13 1.61 -10.86
N VAL A 551 20.81 1.75 -11.06
CA VAL A 551 20.21 2.02 -12.38
C VAL A 551 20.60 3.42 -12.89
N GLY A 552 20.75 4.39 -11.98
CA GLY A 552 21.18 5.75 -12.28
C GLY A 552 22.70 5.97 -12.31
N ALA A 553 23.51 4.92 -12.17
CA ALA A 553 24.96 5.04 -12.19
C ALA A 553 25.51 5.14 -13.62
N THR A 554 25.96 6.34 -14.01
CA THR A 554 26.68 6.57 -15.28
C THR A 554 28.16 6.21 -15.20
N ASP A 555 28.69 6.13 -13.98
CA ASP A 555 30.11 5.93 -13.70
C ASP A 555 30.40 4.47 -13.32
N VAL A 556 31.67 4.06 -13.47
CA VAL A 556 32.15 2.72 -13.07
C VAL A 556 32.17 2.51 -11.54
N THR A 557 31.97 3.56 -10.75
CA THR A 557 31.91 3.55 -9.29
C THR A 557 30.82 4.51 -8.77
N VAL A 558 30.17 4.15 -7.66
CA VAL A 558 29.37 5.10 -6.86
C VAL A 558 30.19 5.52 -5.65
N ARG A 559 30.47 6.83 -5.56
CA ARG A 559 31.11 7.46 -4.40
C ARG A 559 30.08 7.82 -3.34
N PHE A 560 30.42 7.57 -2.08
CA PHE A 560 29.71 8.06 -0.89
C PHE A 560 30.70 8.73 0.07
N SER A 561 30.29 9.79 0.76
CA SER A 561 31.13 10.45 1.77
C SER A 561 30.36 11.01 2.98
N GLY A 562 31.02 11.04 4.14
CA GLY A 562 30.49 11.62 5.39
C GLY A 562 29.49 10.75 6.16
N PHE A 563 29.06 9.60 5.63
CA PHE A 563 28.14 8.68 6.30
C PHE A 563 28.85 7.72 7.27
N GLU A 564 28.34 7.58 8.49
CA GLU A 564 28.87 6.67 9.52
C GLU A 564 28.91 5.20 9.07
N LEU A 565 27.92 4.78 8.27
CA LEU A 565 27.79 3.42 7.75
C LEU A 565 28.96 2.98 6.86
N ILE A 566 29.77 3.91 6.32
CA ILE A 566 30.95 3.61 5.51
C ILE A 566 31.93 2.72 6.29
N LYS A 567 32.04 2.89 7.62
CA LYS A 567 32.89 2.08 8.49
C LYS A 567 32.53 0.60 8.48
N GLY A 568 31.26 0.26 8.27
CA GLY A 568 30.78 -1.13 8.18
C GLY A 568 31.17 -1.82 6.87
N LEU A 569 31.51 -1.06 5.83
CA LEU A 569 31.78 -1.57 4.49
C LEU A 569 33.22 -2.08 4.30
N GLY A 570 34.17 -1.74 5.19
CA GLY A 570 35.50 -2.34 5.21
C GLY A 570 36.46 -1.90 4.08
N GLY A 571 36.35 -0.66 3.61
CA GLY A 571 37.32 -0.05 2.69
C GLY A 571 38.45 0.74 3.41
N ASN A 572 39.40 1.26 2.63
CA ASN A 572 40.62 1.93 3.13
C ASN A 572 40.40 3.31 3.77
N SER A 573 39.19 3.88 3.75
CA SER A 573 38.85 5.16 4.38
C SER A 573 37.54 5.05 5.17
N PRO A 574 37.48 5.56 6.42
CA PRO A 574 36.26 5.55 7.24
C PRO A 574 35.26 6.65 6.87
N HIS A 575 35.61 7.56 5.95
CA HIS A 575 34.82 8.76 5.63
C HIS A 575 34.39 8.86 4.16
N THR A 576 35.02 8.13 3.25
CA THR A 576 34.71 8.14 1.82
C THR A 576 34.95 6.77 1.23
N ILE A 577 34.04 6.28 0.38
CA ILE A 577 34.16 4.98 -0.26
C ILE A 577 33.68 5.05 -1.71
N ASP A 578 34.45 4.40 -2.61
CA ASP A 578 34.14 4.24 -4.03
C ASP A 578 33.77 2.78 -4.28
N ILE A 579 32.50 2.51 -4.53
CA ILE A 579 31.97 1.15 -4.68
C ILE A 579 31.80 0.85 -6.17
N PRO A 580 32.42 -0.21 -6.72
CA PRO A 580 32.37 -0.51 -8.15
C PRO A 580 30.97 -0.92 -8.61
N VAL A 581 30.63 -0.53 -9.84
CA VAL A 581 29.37 -0.87 -10.52
C VAL A 581 29.67 -1.71 -11.76
N PHE A 582 29.18 -2.93 -11.76
CA PHE A 582 29.26 -3.85 -12.90
C PHE A 582 27.99 -3.76 -13.72
N ARG A 583 28.13 -3.90 -15.04
CA ARG A 583 26.97 -3.99 -15.94
C ARG A 583 26.23 -5.30 -15.67
N ASN A 584 24.90 -5.28 -15.71
CA ASN A 584 24.12 -6.51 -15.75
C ASN A 584 24.18 -7.13 -17.16
N HIS A 585 24.72 -8.34 -17.27
CA HIS A 585 24.78 -9.11 -18.52
C HIS A 585 23.76 -10.25 -18.48
N ALA A 586 23.09 -10.50 -19.62
CA ALA A 586 22.20 -11.65 -19.76
C ALA A 586 22.93 -13.00 -19.59
N ASP A 587 24.24 -13.03 -19.90
CA ASP A 587 25.15 -14.11 -19.55
C ASP A 587 25.84 -13.81 -18.21
N VAL A 588 25.35 -14.43 -17.13
CA VAL A 588 25.86 -14.25 -15.76
C VAL A 588 27.35 -14.65 -15.58
N PRO A 589 27.89 -15.68 -16.26
CA PRO A 589 29.34 -15.95 -16.31
C PRO A 589 30.20 -14.75 -16.75
N THR A 590 29.72 -13.94 -17.70
CA THR A 590 30.41 -12.69 -18.11
C THR A 590 30.55 -11.72 -16.94
N ILE A 591 29.50 -11.54 -16.12
CA ILE A 591 29.56 -10.67 -14.92
C ILE A 591 30.64 -11.15 -13.95
N GLY A 592 30.71 -12.47 -13.69
CA GLY A 592 31.74 -13.05 -12.84
C GLY A 592 33.16 -12.82 -13.38
N THR A 593 33.34 -12.88 -14.70
CA THR A 593 34.63 -12.64 -15.37
C THR A 593 35.09 -11.18 -15.22
N ASP A 594 34.16 -10.24 -15.34
CA ASP A 594 34.45 -8.80 -15.17
C ASP A 594 34.75 -8.46 -13.70
N ILE A 595 34.04 -9.07 -12.75
CA ILE A 595 34.30 -8.93 -11.30
C ILE A 595 35.68 -9.49 -10.92
N GLU A 596 36.02 -10.70 -11.38
CA GLU A 596 37.32 -11.33 -11.08
C GLU A 596 38.48 -10.48 -11.61
N ARG A 597 38.38 -9.98 -12.85
CA ARG A 597 39.37 -9.09 -13.44
C ARG A 597 39.52 -7.81 -12.61
N TYR A 598 38.41 -7.12 -12.34
CA TYR A 598 38.44 -5.86 -11.59
C TYR A 598 39.05 -6.02 -10.19
N LEU A 599 38.65 -7.05 -9.43
CA LEU A 599 39.16 -7.28 -8.08
C LEU A 599 40.62 -7.74 -8.06
N THR A 600 41.08 -8.41 -9.12
CA THR A 600 42.51 -8.75 -9.28
C THR A 600 43.35 -7.49 -9.56
N ASP A 601 42.84 -6.59 -10.39
CA ASP A 601 43.50 -5.31 -10.71
C ASP A 601 43.42 -4.29 -9.55
N HIS A 602 42.42 -4.44 -8.66
CA HIS A 602 42.14 -3.54 -7.54
C HIS A 602 42.00 -4.33 -6.22
N PRO A 603 43.10 -4.86 -5.66
CA PRO A 603 43.06 -5.67 -4.43
C PRO A 603 42.58 -4.89 -3.20
N ASP A 604 42.65 -3.56 -3.25
CA ASP A 604 42.16 -2.60 -2.24
C ASP A 604 40.68 -2.21 -2.42
N ALA A 605 39.97 -2.80 -3.39
CA ALA A 605 38.56 -2.53 -3.61
C ALA A 605 37.72 -2.89 -2.36
N PRO A 606 36.67 -2.12 -2.03
CA PRO A 606 35.86 -2.42 -0.86
C PRO A 606 35.15 -3.77 -1.05
N PRO A 607 34.89 -4.53 0.04
CA PRO A 607 34.27 -5.86 -0.01
C PRO A 607 32.76 -5.87 -0.29
N VAL A 608 32.32 -4.95 -1.16
CA VAL A 608 30.97 -4.75 -1.67
C VAL A 608 31.01 -4.24 -3.12
N LEU A 609 30.03 -4.62 -3.94
CA LEU A 609 29.86 -4.12 -5.31
C LEU A 609 28.38 -4.04 -5.70
N PHE A 610 28.09 -3.23 -6.73
CA PHE A 610 26.79 -3.19 -7.40
C PHE A 610 26.83 -3.97 -8.72
N ILE A 611 25.70 -4.54 -9.11
CA ILE A 611 25.41 -4.97 -10.47
C ILE A 611 24.18 -4.17 -10.93
N ALA A 612 24.38 -3.30 -11.94
CA ALA A 612 23.45 -2.24 -12.31
C ALA A 612 22.05 -2.76 -12.68
N GLY A 613 21.04 -2.38 -11.91
CA GLY A 613 19.65 -2.84 -12.09
C GLY A 613 19.44 -4.34 -11.80
N HIS A 614 20.32 -4.94 -10.99
CA HIS A 614 20.25 -6.35 -10.59
C HIS A 614 20.30 -6.48 -9.07
N GLY A 615 21.32 -5.92 -8.41
CA GLY A 615 21.50 -6.06 -6.96
C GLY A 615 22.91 -5.72 -6.49
N ILE A 616 23.27 -6.20 -5.30
CA ILE A 616 24.59 -6.02 -4.69
C ILE A 616 25.20 -7.36 -4.28
N THR A 617 26.53 -7.45 -4.34
CA THR A 617 27.29 -8.57 -3.78
C THR A 617 28.22 -8.05 -2.69
N ALA A 618 28.19 -8.67 -1.52
CA ALA A 618 29.04 -8.38 -0.38
C ALA A 618 29.78 -9.65 0.07
N TRP A 619 31.01 -9.51 0.58
CA TRP A 619 31.80 -10.65 1.04
C TRP A 619 32.54 -10.39 2.35
N GLY A 620 33.05 -11.44 2.98
CA GLY A 620 33.80 -11.32 4.22
C GLY A 620 34.49 -12.60 4.69
N GLU A 621 35.23 -12.47 5.79
CA GLU A 621 35.90 -13.56 6.51
C GLU A 621 34.89 -14.46 7.26
N THR A 622 33.68 -13.96 7.48
CA THR A 622 32.57 -14.73 8.05
C THR A 622 31.28 -14.41 7.31
N LEU A 623 30.32 -15.33 7.36
CA LEU A 623 29.00 -15.14 6.77
C LEU A 623 28.22 -13.99 7.43
N ALA A 624 28.39 -13.77 8.73
CA ALA A 624 27.85 -12.62 9.44
C ALA A 624 28.43 -11.29 8.89
N GLN A 625 29.75 -11.20 8.71
CA GLN A 625 30.38 -10.00 8.14
C GLN A 625 29.94 -9.72 6.70
N ALA A 626 29.77 -10.75 5.87
CA ALA A 626 29.24 -10.59 4.52
C ALA A 626 27.80 -10.06 4.50
N ARG A 627 26.94 -10.56 5.40
CA ARG A 627 25.59 -10.01 5.64
C ARG A 627 25.66 -8.56 6.10
N ASP A 628 26.45 -8.25 7.13
CA ASP A 628 26.49 -6.93 7.75
C ASP A 628 26.97 -5.84 6.78
N ARG A 629 27.87 -6.20 5.85
CA ARG A 629 28.29 -5.34 4.74
C ARG A 629 27.16 -5.07 3.74
N ALA A 630 26.38 -6.09 3.36
CA ALA A 630 25.20 -5.90 2.54
C ALA A 630 24.14 -5.03 3.25
N GLU A 631 23.97 -5.21 4.56
CA GLU A 631 23.05 -4.38 5.36
C GLU A 631 23.49 -2.92 5.47
N CYS A 632 24.77 -2.68 5.71
CA CYS A 632 25.34 -1.33 5.71
C CYS A 632 25.23 -0.65 4.34
N LEU A 633 25.39 -1.40 3.24
CA LEU A 633 25.29 -0.84 1.89
C LEU A 633 23.85 -0.49 1.52
N GLU A 634 22.87 -1.36 1.81
CA GLU A 634 21.47 -1.04 1.55
C GLU A 634 20.99 0.14 2.41
N ALA A 635 21.34 0.19 3.70
CA ALA A 635 20.98 1.31 4.57
C ALA A 635 21.65 2.63 4.13
N LEU A 636 22.88 2.57 3.60
CA LEU A 636 23.54 3.72 2.98
C LEU A 636 22.78 4.17 1.72
N CYS A 637 22.39 3.24 0.85
CA CYS A 637 21.61 3.52 -0.36
C CYS A 637 20.22 4.06 -0.03
N GLU A 638 19.56 3.56 1.02
CA GLU A 638 18.28 4.07 1.53
C GLU A 638 18.41 5.53 1.95
N LEU A 639 19.43 5.89 2.74
CA LEU A 639 19.70 7.29 3.09
C LEU A 639 19.95 8.17 1.86
N VAL A 640 20.67 7.69 0.85
CA VAL A 640 20.87 8.43 -0.41
C VAL A 640 19.55 8.58 -1.19
N THR A 641 18.73 7.54 -1.28
CA THR A 641 17.42 7.59 -1.97
C THR A 641 16.45 8.54 -1.26
N LEU A 642 16.42 8.54 0.07
CA LEU A 642 15.55 9.41 0.87
C LEU A 642 16.00 10.87 0.91
N THR A 643 17.30 11.15 0.81
CA THR A 643 17.86 12.52 0.92
C THR A 643 18.29 13.14 -0.40
N GLY A 644 18.42 12.35 -1.46
CA GLY A 644 18.97 12.77 -2.76
C GLY A 644 20.47 13.08 -2.75
N ARG A 645 21.19 12.87 -1.63
CA ARG A 645 22.61 13.27 -1.46
C ARG A 645 23.51 12.07 -1.22
N ARG A 646 24.69 12.08 -1.86
CA ARG A 646 25.76 11.06 -1.70
C ARG A 646 26.89 11.53 -0.80
N ASP A 647 26.86 12.78 -0.37
CA ASP A 647 27.79 13.42 0.54
C ASP A 647 27.06 14.07 1.72
N ILE A 648 27.66 14.00 2.91
CA ILE A 648 27.30 14.85 4.05
C ILE A 648 28.39 15.91 4.20
N THR A 649 28.12 17.08 3.62
CA THR A 649 28.87 18.32 3.87
C THR A 649 28.28 19.04 5.09
N VAL A 650 28.95 18.95 6.24
CA VAL A 650 28.69 19.84 7.37
C VAL A 650 29.37 21.16 7.04
N GLY A 651 28.60 22.24 6.89
CA GLY A 651 29.19 23.59 6.78
C GLY A 651 29.89 23.93 8.08
N ASP A 652 31.05 24.60 8.01
CA ASP A 652 31.85 24.96 9.19
C ASP A 652 30.96 25.58 10.28
N HIS A 653 30.79 24.85 11.38
CA HIS A 653 30.30 25.43 12.61
C HIS A 653 31.42 26.32 13.12
N GLY A 654 31.32 27.61 12.80
CA GLY A 654 32.23 28.66 13.26
C GLY A 654 32.21 28.76 14.78
N PHE A 655 33.00 27.91 15.42
CA PHE A 655 33.52 28.15 16.75
C PHE A 655 34.63 29.18 16.59
N GLU A 656 34.25 30.46 16.69
CA GLU A 656 35.22 31.49 17.05
C GLU A 656 35.82 31.08 18.41
N GLU A 657 37.11 30.76 18.43
CA GLU A 657 37.87 30.62 19.67
C GLU A 657 37.96 32.01 20.32
N ASP A 658 37.00 32.30 21.20
CA ASP A 658 36.96 33.51 22.01
C ASP A 658 38.17 33.50 22.96
N SER A 659 39.24 34.17 22.53
CA SER A 659 40.52 34.24 23.22
C SER A 659 40.65 35.57 23.96
N GLN A 660 40.21 35.57 25.23
CA GLN A 660 40.63 36.53 26.27
C GLN A 660 40.85 35.82 27.62
#